data_AF-A0A524IJ15-F1
#
_entry.id   AF-A0A524IJ15-F1
#
_cell.length_a   1.000
_cell.length_b   1.000
_cell.length_c   1.000
_cell.angle_alpha   90.00
_cell.angle_beta   90.00
_cell.angle_gamma   90.00
#
_symmetry.space_group_name_H-M   'P 1'
#
loop_
_entity.id
_entity.type
_entity.pdbx_description
1 polymer ?
#
loop_
_entity_poly.entity_id
_entity_poly.type
_entity_poly.pdbx_seq_one_letter_code
_entity_poly.pdbx_strand_id
1 'polypeptide(L)'
;MKKLFSFFILLITFSHVTYSQQNNIFSINTVPYGSIPLGSSAEVFNLGAGIEASAFFIPSALRFVGPQIGANFSMLPLESADAIWTIAGFAGPLVRIPLGDRFALLGHGGFGYYYWNSAGWDAGGTNGGGLMISAGAKGTFRIAGPFTLGVGVAYDYYANLYNGLRFELVARFIFSSAVQPKPAVKKSAAEVKPEPLNETGKGVEIRDVKLFPLFPVLYKYYDNNPVGTIRVKNFGTVPAENIKINFFVERYMDNPMDSGESFSLGPGEEKAVELFGLFTEDVMEITEGTKASARVTLSCDQSAEAFTADYNPVIEFHNRNALSWDDDRKIASFITAKDPEILGFAKNVMTWMQDIKYTAIDENLQKGMAIYEAVRSYGIRYQIDPATPFSELSEQREAVDFLQFPRQTLEYSNGDCDDLSALYTALMEAAGVESAVITIPGHIFAAFALKSSPEEARRVFSKPDNLAFINEKAWVPVEITMFQEPFEKAWSAGAKEWRENRSREQAELYPTRDSWKIYQAVGYLGGGAGAGLPDREKTTKAFTQSLERHVEQEIFLQVAEIQALMQQGKDDYKYKNKLAVLYANYGLYDRALEGFKQIVAQREYVPALINIGNIHFLRKEFDSAIAFYDRVLSTDAKNKAALLGSARCNHELENYGLVSRIYGQLKSIDPNLAMRFAYLDLRGEEGTRAADAVGLREIVLWEEE
;
A
#
# COMPACT_ATOMS: atom_id res chain seq x y z
N MET A 1 -19.05 41.52 -42.35
CA MET A 1 -17.74 40.81 -42.37
C MET A 1 -16.73 41.32 -41.34
N LYS A 2 -16.39 42.63 -41.27
CA LYS A 2 -15.39 43.12 -40.30
C LYS A 2 -15.72 42.89 -38.81
N LYS A 3 -16.99 42.98 -38.39
CA LYS A 3 -17.41 42.68 -37.00
C LYS A 3 -17.36 41.19 -36.64
N LEU A 4 -17.54 40.31 -37.61
CA LEU A 4 -17.43 38.85 -37.44
C LEU A 4 -15.95 38.44 -37.31
N PHE A 5 -15.07 39.12 -38.05
CA PHE A 5 -13.61 38.91 -38.01
C PHE A 5 -13.00 39.41 -36.70
N SER A 6 -13.47 40.54 -36.17
CA SER A 6 -13.06 41.03 -34.84
C SER A 6 -13.54 40.11 -33.70
N PHE A 7 -14.71 39.49 -33.82
CA PHE A 7 -15.19 38.50 -32.84
C PHE A 7 -14.37 37.20 -32.91
N PHE A 8 -13.98 36.77 -34.12
CA PHE A 8 -13.11 35.61 -34.32
C PHE A 8 -11.68 35.85 -33.80
N ILE A 9 -11.13 37.06 -33.99
CA ILE A 9 -9.83 37.43 -33.42
C ILE A 9 -9.91 37.53 -31.90
N LEU A 10 -11.01 38.05 -31.33
CA LEU A 10 -11.21 38.06 -29.87
C LEU A 10 -11.33 36.64 -29.28
N LEU A 11 -11.95 35.70 -30.01
CA LEU A 11 -12.02 34.28 -29.63
C LEU A 11 -10.66 33.58 -29.71
N ILE A 12 -9.82 33.95 -30.70
CA ILE A 12 -8.46 33.42 -30.88
C ILE A 12 -7.48 34.02 -29.86
N THR A 13 -7.65 35.27 -29.45
CA THR A 13 -6.84 35.86 -28.39
C THR A 13 -7.29 35.41 -27.00
N PHE A 14 -8.58 35.19 -26.75
CA PHE A 14 -9.06 34.53 -25.53
C PHE A 14 -8.62 33.05 -25.45
N SER A 15 -8.54 32.33 -26.59
CA SER A 15 -8.11 30.94 -26.60
C SER A 15 -6.61 30.78 -26.30
N HIS A 16 -5.74 31.73 -26.71
CA HIS A 16 -4.32 31.67 -26.34
C HIS A 16 -4.04 31.99 -24.86
N VAL A 17 -4.82 32.87 -24.24
CA VAL A 17 -4.66 33.16 -22.79
C VAL A 17 -5.22 32.03 -21.92
N THR A 18 -6.32 31.38 -22.35
CA THR A 18 -6.92 30.27 -21.60
C THR A 18 -6.23 28.92 -21.81
N TYR A 19 -5.53 28.66 -22.91
CA TYR A 19 -4.79 27.40 -23.13
C TYR A 19 -3.48 27.29 -22.33
N SER A 20 -3.14 28.30 -21.50
CA SER A 20 -1.92 28.31 -20.66
C SER A 20 -2.14 27.84 -19.22
N GLN A 21 -3.38 27.53 -18.80
CA GLN A 21 -3.67 27.03 -17.46
C GLN A 21 -3.98 25.53 -17.47
N GLN A 22 -3.35 24.77 -16.55
CA GLN A 22 -3.64 23.36 -16.30
C GLN A 22 -5.14 23.14 -16.03
N ASN A 23 -5.68 22.01 -16.50
CA ASN A 23 -7.00 21.44 -16.17
C ASN A 23 -8.26 22.03 -16.85
N ASN A 24 -8.17 22.68 -18.01
CA ASN A 24 -9.35 22.94 -18.85
C ASN A 24 -9.88 21.66 -19.52
N ILE A 25 -11.21 21.51 -19.62
CA ILE A 25 -11.84 20.36 -20.30
C ILE A 25 -12.50 20.83 -21.59
N PHE A 26 -12.00 20.38 -22.74
CA PHE A 26 -12.64 20.55 -24.03
C PHE A 26 -13.15 19.21 -24.57
N SER A 27 -14.29 19.23 -25.25
CA SER A 27 -14.89 18.03 -25.83
C SER A 27 -15.54 18.25 -27.17
N ILE A 28 -15.49 17.22 -28.00
CA ILE A 28 -16.36 17.05 -29.16
C ILE A 28 -17.04 15.68 -29.03
N ASN A 29 -18.35 15.63 -29.23
CA ASN A 29 -19.18 14.45 -29.09
C ASN A 29 -19.98 14.26 -30.37
N THR A 30 -20.13 13.00 -30.79
CA THR A 30 -21.08 12.58 -31.82
C THR A 30 -21.86 11.39 -31.28
N VAL A 31 -23.17 11.55 -31.12
CA VAL A 31 -24.00 10.63 -30.31
C VAL A 31 -25.23 10.22 -31.12
N PRO A 32 -25.36 8.96 -31.53
CA PRO A 32 -26.63 8.46 -32.04
C PRO A 32 -27.66 8.38 -30.90
N TYR A 33 -28.92 8.62 -31.23
CA TYR A 33 -30.02 8.56 -30.28
C TYR A 33 -31.32 8.02 -30.87
N GLY A 34 -32.15 7.45 -30.00
CA GLY A 34 -33.55 7.17 -30.27
C GLY A 34 -34.45 8.20 -29.60
N SER A 35 -35.62 8.48 -30.17
CA SER A 35 -36.59 9.44 -29.63
C SER A 35 -37.98 8.83 -29.49
N ILE A 36 -38.59 9.02 -28.33
CA ILE A 36 -39.94 8.55 -27.99
C ILE A 36 -40.85 9.77 -27.85
N PRO A 37 -41.88 9.94 -28.70
CA PRO A 37 -42.82 11.06 -28.58
C PRO A 37 -43.64 10.98 -27.30
N LEU A 38 -44.03 12.15 -26.77
CA LEU A 38 -44.82 12.25 -25.55
C LEU A 38 -46.06 13.14 -25.74
N GLY A 39 -47.13 12.84 -24.98
CA GLY A 39 -48.36 13.63 -25.00
C GLY A 39 -49.01 13.63 -26.39
N SER A 40 -49.47 14.79 -26.86
CA SER A 40 -50.08 14.93 -28.19
C SER A 40 -49.14 14.57 -29.34
N SER A 41 -47.82 14.59 -29.13
CA SER A 41 -46.87 14.12 -30.15
C SER A 41 -46.96 12.60 -30.36
N ALA A 42 -47.39 11.83 -29.35
CA ALA A 42 -47.52 10.37 -29.46
C ALA A 42 -48.73 9.92 -30.28
N GLU A 43 -49.68 10.82 -30.56
CA GLU A 43 -50.83 10.59 -31.45
C GLU A 43 -50.49 10.83 -32.93
N VAL A 44 -49.28 11.32 -33.22
CA VAL A 44 -48.88 11.77 -34.57
C VAL A 44 -47.57 11.13 -35.01
N PHE A 45 -46.64 10.91 -34.08
CA PHE A 45 -45.29 10.40 -34.36
C PHE A 45 -45.08 9.00 -33.78
N ASN A 46 -44.31 8.20 -34.51
CA ASN A 46 -43.74 6.93 -34.06
C ASN A 46 -42.33 7.16 -33.46
N LEU A 47 -41.69 6.06 -33.03
CA LEU A 47 -40.30 6.09 -32.55
C LEU A 47 -39.36 6.67 -33.63
N GLY A 48 -38.62 7.71 -33.25
CA GLY A 48 -37.65 8.38 -34.11
C GLY A 48 -36.21 8.00 -33.79
N ALA A 49 -35.31 8.41 -34.66
CA ALA A 49 -33.87 8.23 -34.49
C ALA A 49 -33.11 9.44 -35.04
N GLY A 50 -31.91 9.68 -34.51
CA GLY A 50 -31.11 10.81 -34.94
C GLY A 50 -29.66 10.73 -34.48
N ILE A 51 -28.92 11.78 -34.83
CA ILE A 51 -27.53 11.97 -34.41
C ILE A 51 -27.33 13.41 -33.95
N GLU A 52 -26.63 13.56 -32.83
CA GLU A 52 -26.19 14.86 -32.30
C GLU A 52 -24.68 14.99 -32.46
N ALA A 53 -24.22 16.14 -32.95
CA ALA A 53 -22.83 16.57 -32.88
C ALA A 53 -22.73 17.79 -31.96
N SER A 54 -21.99 17.70 -30.86
CA SER A 54 -21.87 18.77 -29.87
C SER A 54 -20.45 18.95 -29.37
N ALA A 55 -20.11 20.17 -28.97
CA ALA A 55 -18.85 20.52 -28.34
C ALA A 55 -19.10 21.31 -27.06
N PHE A 56 -18.28 21.09 -26.03
CA PHE A 56 -18.35 21.84 -24.78
C PHE A 56 -16.97 22.17 -24.23
N PHE A 57 -16.91 23.23 -23.45
CA PHE A 57 -15.70 23.70 -22.79
C PHE A 57 -15.98 24.02 -21.32
N ILE A 58 -15.26 23.39 -20.39
CA ILE A 58 -15.31 23.72 -18.96
C ILE A 58 -13.98 24.37 -18.60
N PRO A 59 -13.98 25.69 -18.30
CA PRO A 59 -12.79 26.36 -17.78
C PRO A 59 -12.38 25.78 -16.42
N SER A 60 -11.07 25.66 -16.19
CA SER A 60 -10.48 25.21 -14.92
C SER A 60 -11.01 26.01 -13.72
N ALA A 61 -11.24 27.32 -13.92
CA ALA A 61 -11.80 28.22 -12.92
C ALA A 61 -13.23 27.86 -12.47
N LEU A 62 -14.05 27.29 -13.35
CA LEU A 62 -15.46 26.97 -13.06
C LEU A 62 -15.65 25.54 -12.56
N ARG A 63 -14.63 24.68 -12.68
CA ARG A 63 -14.51 23.28 -12.20
C ARG A 63 -15.56 22.28 -12.72
N PHE A 64 -16.84 22.65 -12.71
CA PHE A 64 -17.97 21.78 -13.00
C PHE A 64 -18.90 22.33 -14.08
N VAL A 65 -18.85 23.61 -14.44
CA VAL A 65 -19.83 24.23 -15.36
C VAL A 65 -19.15 24.86 -16.56
N GLY A 66 -19.75 24.69 -17.74
CA GLY A 66 -19.23 25.27 -18.98
C GLY A 66 -20.28 25.40 -20.08
N PRO A 67 -20.03 26.21 -21.12
CA PRO A 67 -20.90 26.28 -22.29
C PRO A 67 -20.80 25.03 -23.17
N GLN A 68 -21.90 24.68 -23.81
CA GLN A 68 -22.00 23.73 -24.92
C GLN A 68 -22.67 24.36 -26.15
N ILE A 69 -22.27 23.88 -27.32
CA ILE A 69 -22.88 24.17 -28.61
C ILE A 69 -23.02 22.87 -29.39
N GLY A 70 -24.07 22.73 -30.19
CA GLY A 70 -24.25 21.54 -31.00
C GLY A 70 -25.28 21.69 -32.09
N ALA A 71 -25.36 20.65 -32.91
CA ALA A 71 -26.41 20.47 -33.90
C ALA A 71 -26.91 19.03 -33.84
N ASN A 72 -28.20 18.83 -34.12
CA ASN A 72 -28.79 17.51 -34.25
C ASN A 72 -29.51 17.36 -35.58
N PHE A 73 -29.64 16.10 -35.99
CA PHE A 73 -30.46 15.67 -37.11
C PHE A 73 -31.35 14.54 -36.65
N SER A 74 -32.67 14.66 -36.85
CA SER A 74 -33.64 13.63 -36.45
C SER A 74 -34.53 13.22 -37.62
N MET A 75 -34.85 11.94 -37.68
CA MET A 75 -35.93 11.37 -38.48
C MET A 75 -37.06 10.99 -37.54
N LEU A 76 -38.23 11.61 -37.73
CA LEU A 76 -39.43 11.46 -36.91
C LEU A 76 -40.55 10.85 -37.79
N PRO A 77 -40.74 9.52 -37.79
CA PRO A 77 -41.77 8.87 -38.59
C PRO A 77 -43.17 9.27 -38.10
N LEU A 78 -44.10 9.51 -39.03
CA LEU A 78 -45.50 9.78 -38.72
C LEU A 78 -46.30 8.47 -38.59
N GLU A 79 -47.46 8.51 -37.92
CA GLU A 79 -48.36 7.34 -37.84
C GLU A 79 -49.08 7.09 -39.18
N SER A 80 -49.39 8.16 -39.92
CA SER A 80 -50.27 8.13 -41.11
C SER A 80 -49.57 8.52 -42.42
N ALA A 81 -48.26 8.79 -42.41
CA ALA A 81 -47.48 9.24 -43.57
C ALA A 81 -45.98 8.88 -43.41
N ASP A 82 -45.14 9.35 -44.34
CA ASP A 82 -43.67 9.23 -44.27
C ASP A 82 -43.08 10.01 -43.08
N ALA A 83 -41.75 10.06 -42.95
CA ALA A 83 -41.07 10.74 -41.86
C ALA A 83 -40.84 12.24 -42.09
N ILE A 84 -40.85 12.99 -40.99
CA ILE A 84 -40.34 14.36 -40.94
C ILE A 84 -38.87 14.32 -40.57
N TRP A 85 -38.06 15.08 -41.30
CA TRP A 85 -36.64 15.26 -40.99
C TRP A 85 -36.43 16.62 -40.35
N THR A 86 -35.69 16.66 -39.25
CA THR A 86 -35.35 17.90 -38.55
C THR A 86 -33.84 18.11 -38.51
N ILE A 87 -33.41 19.36 -38.63
CA ILE A 87 -32.05 19.81 -38.30
C ILE A 87 -32.20 20.93 -37.29
N ALA A 88 -31.53 20.83 -36.14
CA ALA A 88 -31.51 21.89 -35.15
C ALA A 88 -30.09 22.28 -34.75
N GLY A 89 -29.89 23.57 -34.50
CA GLY A 89 -28.68 24.09 -33.86
C GLY A 89 -29.03 24.63 -32.48
N PHE A 90 -28.22 24.31 -31.47
CA PHE A 90 -28.47 24.70 -30.08
C PHE A 90 -27.19 25.15 -29.36
N ALA A 91 -27.36 25.93 -28.31
CA ALA A 91 -26.33 26.24 -27.32
C ALA A 91 -26.94 26.27 -25.92
N GLY A 92 -26.12 26.04 -24.90
CA GLY A 92 -26.59 26.12 -23.51
C GLY A 92 -25.56 25.69 -22.48
N PRO A 93 -25.96 25.57 -21.20
CA PRO A 93 -25.06 25.19 -20.13
C PRO A 93 -24.86 23.68 -20.06
N LEU A 94 -23.69 23.27 -19.59
CA LEU A 94 -23.35 21.91 -19.22
C LEU A 94 -22.70 21.90 -17.83
N VAL A 95 -23.16 20.99 -16.98
CA VAL A 95 -22.64 20.72 -15.65
C VAL A 95 -22.04 19.32 -15.65
N ARG A 96 -20.82 19.16 -15.15
CA ARG A 96 -20.12 17.89 -15.01
C ARG A 96 -19.78 17.65 -13.54
N ILE A 97 -20.25 16.53 -13.00
CA ILE A 97 -19.99 16.06 -11.64
C ILE A 97 -19.13 14.78 -11.74
N PRO A 98 -17.82 14.83 -11.47
CA PRO A 98 -16.99 13.63 -11.42
C PRO A 98 -17.35 12.77 -10.21
N LEU A 99 -17.35 11.45 -10.38
CA LEU A 99 -17.61 10.44 -9.35
C LEU A 99 -16.43 9.46 -9.35
N GLY A 100 -15.29 9.89 -8.79
CA GLY A 100 -14.00 9.20 -8.92
C GLY A 100 -13.34 9.40 -10.29
N ASP A 101 -12.37 8.55 -10.62
CA ASP A 101 -11.47 8.78 -11.77
C ASP A 101 -12.05 8.33 -13.11
N ARG A 102 -13.01 7.39 -13.08
CA ARG A 102 -13.58 6.78 -14.28
C ARG A 102 -15.02 7.19 -14.55
N PHE A 103 -15.80 7.62 -13.56
CA PHE A 103 -17.21 7.96 -13.75
C PHE A 103 -17.47 9.47 -13.69
N ALA A 104 -18.41 9.95 -14.51
CA ALA A 104 -18.93 11.31 -14.40
C ALA A 104 -20.40 11.40 -14.80
N LEU A 105 -21.16 12.22 -14.08
CA LEU A 105 -22.51 12.62 -14.42
C LEU A 105 -22.48 13.99 -15.12
N LEU A 106 -23.17 14.12 -16.26
CA LEU A 106 -23.28 15.37 -17.00
C LEU A 106 -24.74 15.80 -17.06
N GLY A 107 -25.08 16.98 -16.56
CA GLY A 107 -26.37 17.63 -16.77
C GLY A 107 -26.24 18.70 -17.86
N HIS A 108 -27.19 18.81 -18.77
CA HIS A 108 -27.13 19.79 -19.86
C HIS A 108 -28.47 20.43 -20.19
N GLY A 109 -28.41 21.68 -20.64
CA GLY A 109 -29.52 22.41 -21.24
C GLY A 109 -29.16 22.91 -22.63
N GLY A 110 -30.13 22.96 -23.53
CA GLY A 110 -29.99 23.47 -24.88
C GLY A 110 -31.14 24.36 -25.25
N PHE A 111 -30.84 25.53 -25.80
CA PHE A 111 -31.81 26.40 -26.46
C PHE A 111 -31.35 26.65 -27.89
N GLY A 112 -32.25 26.52 -28.84
CA GLY A 112 -31.89 26.49 -30.25
C GLY A 112 -33.02 26.83 -31.20
N TYR A 113 -32.72 26.68 -32.48
CA TYR A 113 -33.68 26.80 -33.56
C TYR A 113 -33.62 25.53 -34.40
N TYR A 114 -34.78 25.01 -34.76
CA TYR A 114 -34.88 23.84 -35.62
C TYR A 114 -35.57 24.22 -36.93
N TYR A 115 -35.19 23.52 -37.98
CA TYR A 115 -35.84 23.53 -39.27
C TYR A 115 -36.31 22.11 -39.58
N TRP A 116 -37.48 21.98 -40.18
CA TRP A 116 -38.03 20.69 -40.57
C TRP A 116 -38.50 20.69 -42.02
N ASN A 117 -38.43 19.51 -42.62
CA ASN A 117 -38.89 19.24 -43.97
C ASN A 117 -39.61 17.89 -44.00
N SER A 118 -40.77 17.83 -44.66
CA SER A 118 -41.47 16.59 -44.98
C SER A 118 -40.93 16.02 -46.29
N ALA A 119 -40.18 14.92 -46.23
CA ALA A 119 -39.59 14.31 -47.42
C ALA A 119 -40.28 13.00 -47.76
N GLY A 120 -41.24 13.07 -48.69
CA GLY A 120 -41.34 12.15 -49.81
C GLY A 120 -40.75 12.86 -51.03
N TRP A 121 -39.86 12.22 -51.80
CA TRP A 121 -39.00 12.92 -52.79
C TRP A 121 -39.76 13.65 -53.93
N ASP A 122 -41.08 13.49 -54.04
CA ASP A 122 -41.96 14.16 -55.02
C ASP A 122 -43.14 14.95 -54.39
N ALA A 123 -43.18 15.13 -53.07
CA ALA A 123 -44.21 15.97 -52.45
C ALA A 123 -43.74 17.41 -52.37
N GLY A 124 -44.51 18.36 -52.95
CA GLY A 124 -44.32 19.80 -52.77
C GLY A 124 -44.56 20.23 -51.31
N GLY A 125 -43.64 19.86 -50.42
CA GLY A 125 -43.82 19.87 -48.97
C GLY A 125 -43.75 21.26 -48.34
N THR A 126 -44.64 21.48 -47.36
CA THR A 126 -44.54 22.58 -46.40
C THR A 126 -43.27 22.43 -45.58
N ASN A 127 -42.53 23.52 -45.43
CA ASN A 127 -41.38 23.60 -44.55
C ASN A 127 -41.65 24.59 -43.43
N GLY A 128 -40.93 24.44 -42.32
CA GLY A 128 -41.12 25.31 -41.17
C GLY A 128 -39.94 25.24 -40.23
N GLY A 129 -39.98 26.08 -39.20
CA GLY A 129 -38.98 26.10 -38.17
C GLY A 129 -39.50 26.79 -36.92
N GLY A 130 -38.85 26.54 -35.81
CA GLY A 130 -39.28 27.04 -34.53
C GLY A 130 -38.18 26.95 -33.48
N LEU A 131 -38.54 27.35 -32.26
CA LEU A 131 -37.64 27.24 -31.12
C LEU A 131 -37.52 25.80 -30.67
N MET A 132 -36.31 25.42 -30.26
CA MET A 132 -35.99 24.15 -29.64
C MET A 132 -35.52 24.39 -28.21
N ILE A 133 -36.04 23.61 -27.27
CA ILE A 133 -35.56 23.53 -25.89
C ILE A 133 -35.23 22.07 -25.59
N SER A 134 -34.09 21.83 -24.95
CA SER A 134 -33.66 20.50 -24.51
C SER A 134 -33.08 20.56 -23.11
N ALA A 135 -33.37 19.55 -22.29
CA ALA A 135 -32.75 19.37 -20.98
C ALA A 135 -32.54 17.88 -20.70
N GLY A 136 -31.35 17.51 -20.25
CA GLY A 136 -31.00 16.09 -20.08
C GLY A 136 -29.84 15.82 -19.13
N ALA A 137 -29.62 14.54 -18.87
CA ALA A 137 -28.53 14.03 -18.06
C ALA A 137 -27.88 12.80 -18.71
N LYS A 138 -26.55 12.67 -18.56
CA LYS A 138 -25.74 11.59 -19.12
C LYS A 138 -24.81 11.01 -18.07
N GLY A 139 -24.81 9.69 -17.90
CA GLY A 139 -23.81 8.96 -17.13
C GLY A 139 -22.69 8.49 -18.06
N THR A 140 -21.44 8.74 -17.70
CA THR A 140 -20.27 8.39 -18.53
C THR A 140 -19.22 7.61 -17.74
N PHE A 141 -18.55 6.68 -18.42
CA PHE A 141 -17.48 5.82 -17.91
C PHE A 141 -16.27 5.83 -18.85
N ARG A 142 -15.09 6.16 -18.31
CA ARG A 142 -13.81 6.15 -19.02
C ARG A 142 -13.24 4.73 -19.08
N ILE A 143 -13.03 4.22 -20.29
CA ILE A 143 -12.56 2.84 -20.52
C ILE A 143 -11.03 2.79 -20.56
N ALA A 144 -10.43 3.55 -21.48
CA ALA A 144 -8.98 3.63 -21.65
C ALA A 144 -8.61 4.90 -22.43
N GLY A 145 -7.54 5.58 -22.02
CA GLY A 145 -7.07 6.82 -22.66
C GLY A 145 -8.17 7.89 -22.77
N PRO A 146 -8.33 8.58 -23.92
CA PRO A 146 -9.37 9.58 -24.13
C PRO A 146 -10.77 8.99 -24.37
N PHE A 147 -10.94 7.66 -24.40
CA PHE A 147 -12.20 7.02 -24.78
C PHE A 147 -13.17 6.87 -23.61
N THR A 148 -14.40 7.33 -23.80
CA THR A 148 -15.48 7.32 -22.81
C THR A 148 -16.77 6.78 -23.44
N LEU A 149 -17.42 5.82 -22.77
CA LEU A 149 -18.78 5.39 -23.11
C LEU A 149 -19.78 5.98 -22.13
N GLY A 150 -21.03 6.14 -22.56
CA GLY A 150 -22.08 6.62 -21.66
C GLY A 150 -23.48 6.39 -22.19
N VAL A 151 -24.44 6.57 -21.29
CA VAL A 151 -25.86 6.54 -21.59
C VAL A 151 -26.51 7.82 -21.10
N GLY A 152 -27.44 8.36 -21.88
CA GLY A 152 -28.10 9.62 -21.56
C GLY A 152 -29.60 9.60 -21.80
N VAL A 153 -30.31 10.48 -21.09
CA VAL A 153 -31.71 10.77 -21.34
C VAL A 153 -31.91 12.29 -21.39
N ALA A 154 -32.66 12.77 -22.37
CA ALA A 154 -33.02 14.18 -22.50
C ALA A 154 -34.50 14.34 -22.87
N TYR A 155 -35.10 15.45 -22.45
CA TYR A 155 -36.39 15.89 -22.94
C TYR A 155 -36.18 16.95 -24.01
N ASP A 156 -36.74 16.74 -25.19
CA ASP A 156 -36.69 17.69 -26.30
C ASP A 156 -38.09 18.26 -26.56
N TYR A 157 -38.15 19.57 -26.77
CA TYR A 157 -39.35 20.32 -27.15
C TYR A 157 -39.04 21.19 -28.37
N TYR A 158 -39.68 20.86 -29.49
CA TYR A 158 -39.66 21.58 -30.76
C TYR A 158 -41.00 22.30 -30.88
N ALA A 159 -41.00 23.60 -30.66
CA ALA A 159 -42.20 24.42 -30.59
C ALA A 159 -43.07 24.24 -31.85
N ASN A 160 -44.35 23.89 -31.65
CA ASN A 160 -45.33 23.63 -32.71
C ASN A 160 -45.03 22.42 -33.64
N LEU A 161 -44.11 21.52 -33.26
CA LEU A 161 -43.83 20.30 -34.05
C LEU A 161 -43.82 19.03 -33.20
N TYR A 162 -42.95 18.94 -32.21
CA TYR A 162 -42.64 17.66 -31.55
C TYR A 162 -42.19 17.87 -30.11
N ASN A 163 -42.57 16.96 -29.21
CA ASN A 163 -41.98 16.85 -27.89
C ASN A 163 -41.81 15.38 -27.49
N GLY A 164 -40.68 15.04 -26.87
CA GLY A 164 -40.39 13.64 -26.55
C GLY A 164 -39.15 13.42 -25.68
N LEU A 165 -38.94 12.16 -25.29
CA LEU A 165 -37.74 11.71 -24.59
C LEU A 165 -36.73 11.15 -25.57
N ARG A 166 -35.48 11.57 -25.43
CA ARG A 166 -34.33 11.13 -26.21
C ARG A 166 -33.45 10.23 -25.37
N PHE A 167 -33.07 9.07 -25.91
CA PHE A 167 -32.14 8.12 -25.29
C PHE A 167 -30.86 8.05 -26.10
N GLU A 168 -29.73 8.23 -25.44
CA GLU A 168 -28.45 8.47 -26.08
C GLU A 168 -27.42 7.38 -25.74
N LEU A 169 -26.68 6.92 -26.75
CA LEU A 169 -25.49 6.09 -26.58
C LEU A 169 -24.25 6.93 -26.88
N VAL A 170 -23.56 7.35 -25.83
CA VAL A 170 -22.40 8.24 -25.94
C VAL A 170 -21.15 7.40 -26.20
N ALA A 171 -20.48 7.67 -27.33
CA ALA A 171 -19.09 7.27 -27.55
C ALA A 171 -18.27 8.55 -27.77
N ARG A 172 -17.36 8.84 -26.85
CA ARG A 172 -16.66 10.13 -26.76
C ARG A 172 -15.15 9.95 -26.78
N PHE A 173 -14.47 10.88 -27.46
CA PHE A 173 -13.02 11.06 -27.42
C PHE A 173 -12.72 12.40 -26.72
N ILE A 174 -12.09 12.35 -25.55
CA ILE A 174 -11.72 13.53 -24.77
C ILE A 174 -10.36 14.06 -25.25
N PHE A 175 -10.35 15.23 -25.86
CA PHE A 175 -9.12 15.99 -26.07
C PHE A 175 -8.79 16.70 -24.75
N SER A 176 -8.12 16.02 -23.81
CA SER A 176 -7.50 16.76 -22.72
C SER A 176 -6.23 17.40 -23.27
N SER A 177 -6.09 18.70 -23.06
CA SER A 177 -4.78 19.34 -23.07
C SER A 177 -4.10 19.05 -21.72
N ALA A 178 -4.10 17.78 -21.28
CA ALA A 178 -2.91 17.32 -20.61
C ALA A 178 -1.89 17.29 -21.73
N VAL A 179 -1.00 18.29 -21.74
CA VAL A 179 0.30 18.09 -22.35
C VAL A 179 0.86 16.89 -21.61
N GLN A 180 0.61 15.68 -22.13
CA GLN A 180 1.62 14.66 -22.00
C GLN A 180 2.87 15.35 -22.52
N PRO A 181 3.94 15.48 -21.73
CA PRO A 181 5.22 15.72 -22.36
C PRO A 181 5.30 14.59 -23.38
N LYS A 182 5.27 14.94 -24.68
CA LYS A 182 5.72 13.98 -25.67
C LYS A 182 7.02 13.44 -25.09
N PRO A 183 7.22 12.11 -24.97
CA PRO A 183 8.57 11.63 -24.76
C PRO A 183 9.34 12.35 -25.82
N ALA A 184 10.34 13.14 -25.40
CA ALA A 184 11.09 13.93 -26.33
C ALA A 184 11.39 12.95 -27.45
N VAL A 185 10.79 13.17 -28.63
CA VAL A 185 11.44 12.71 -29.83
C VAL A 185 12.75 13.43 -29.62
N LYS A 186 13.78 12.67 -29.23
CA LYS A 186 15.12 13.00 -29.62
C LYS A 186 14.93 13.19 -31.13
N LYS A 187 14.62 14.44 -31.54
CA LYS A 187 15.41 15.07 -32.56
C LYS A 187 16.78 14.65 -32.10
N SER A 188 17.34 13.64 -32.79
CA SER A 188 18.79 13.49 -32.86
C SER A 188 19.27 14.91 -32.78
N ALA A 189 19.87 15.29 -31.64
CA ALA A 189 20.30 16.66 -31.41
C ALA A 189 20.98 17.00 -32.72
N ALA A 190 20.42 17.97 -33.46
CA ALA A 190 20.76 18.16 -34.86
C ALA A 190 22.27 18.13 -34.89
N GLU A 191 22.85 17.09 -35.50
CA GLU A 191 24.19 16.61 -35.16
C GLU A 191 25.08 17.83 -35.09
N VAL A 192 25.29 18.33 -33.86
CA VAL A 192 26.09 19.52 -33.66
C VAL A 192 27.42 18.88 -33.87
N LYS A 193 27.91 18.92 -35.11
CA LYS A 193 29.32 18.72 -35.38
C LYS A 193 29.99 19.58 -34.32
N PRO A 194 30.69 18.99 -33.34
CA PRO A 194 31.36 19.79 -32.34
C PRO A 194 32.34 20.62 -33.15
N GLU A 195 31.98 21.87 -33.38
CA GLU A 195 33.01 22.86 -33.61
C GLU A 195 33.80 22.82 -32.31
N PRO A 196 35.09 22.44 -32.34
CA PRO A 196 35.88 22.53 -31.14
C PRO A 196 35.80 23.98 -30.70
N LEU A 197 35.09 24.23 -29.60
CA LEU A 197 35.41 25.38 -28.78
C LEU A 197 36.89 25.19 -28.51
N ASN A 198 37.73 26.02 -29.13
CA ASN A 198 39.10 26.17 -28.71
C ASN A 198 39.02 26.76 -27.31
N GLU A 199 38.73 25.90 -26.34
CA GLU A 199 38.66 26.20 -24.94
C GLU A 199 40.04 26.71 -24.57
N THR A 200 40.10 27.96 -24.14
CA THR A 200 41.33 28.59 -23.69
C THR A 200 41.37 28.50 -22.16
N GLY A 201 42.51 28.08 -21.65
CA GLY A 201 42.79 27.92 -20.22
C GLY A 201 44.29 28.02 -19.97
N LYS A 202 44.70 27.98 -18.70
CA LYS A 202 46.10 28.02 -18.27
C LYS A 202 46.36 26.93 -17.24
N GLY A 203 47.32 26.05 -17.54
CA GLY A 203 47.66 24.95 -16.63
C GLY A 203 46.54 23.92 -16.52
N VAL A 204 46.42 23.27 -15.37
CA VAL A 204 45.34 22.30 -15.10
C VAL A 204 44.14 23.02 -14.51
N GLU A 205 42.97 22.83 -15.11
CA GLU A 205 41.74 23.47 -14.64
C GLU A 205 40.56 22.48 -14.59
N ILE A 206 39.63 22.75 -13.68
CA ILE A 206 38.33 22.09 -13.61
C ILE A 206 37.32 22.81 -14.52
N ARG A 207 36.58 22.04 -15.31
CA ARG A 207 35.50 22.44 -16.22
C ARG A 207 34.25 21.59 -16.00
N ASP A 208 33.13 22.06 -16.53
CA ASP A 208 31.84 21.36 -16.54
C ASP A 208 31.41 20.80 -15.17
N VAL A 209 31.57 21.61 -14.12
CA VAL A 209 31.18 21.22 -12.77
C VAL A 209 29.67 21.06 -12.70
N LYS A 210 29.22 19.82 -12.51
CA LYS A 210 27.81 19.46 -12.36
C LYS A 210 27.62 18.73 -11.03
N LEU A 211 26.97 19.38 -10.08
CA LEU A 211 26.57 18.75 -8.81
C LEU A 211 25.11 18.31 -8.89
N PHE A 212 24.80 17.16 -8.31
CA PHE A 212 23.44 16.63 -8.23
C PHE A 212 22.75 17.20 -6.99
N PRO A 213 21.43 17.49 -7.04
CA PRO A 213 20.65 17.73 -5.83
C PRO A 213 20.72 16.51 -4.91
N LEU A 214 21.00 16.73 -3.63
CA LEU A 214 21.18 15.66 -2.65
C LEU A 214 19.98 15.58 -1.70
N PHE A 215 19.64 14.35 -1.31
CA PHE A 215 18.63 14.06 -0.30
C PHE A 215 19.33 13.78 1.03
N PRO A 216 19.13 14.60 2.08
CA PRO A 216 19.83 14.39 3.35
C PRO A 216 19.63 12.99 3.94
N VAL A 217 18.45 12.39 3.77
CA VAL A 217 18.18 11.02 4.25
C VAL A 217 19.06 9.94 3.60
N LEU A 218 19.68 10.26 2.45
CA LEU A 218 20.60 9.38 1.74
C LEU A 218 22.07 9.70 2.01
N TYR A 219 22.41 10.46 3.04
CA TYR A 219 23.79 10.96 3.22
C TYR A 219 24.85 9.85 3.26
N LYS A 220 24.53 8.69 3.86
CA LYS A 220 25.43 7.50 3.91
C LYS A 220 25.61 6.82 2.56
N TYR A 221 24.69 7.02 1.62
CA TYR A 221 24.79 6.46 0.27
C TYR A 221 25.85 7.21 -0.55
N TYR A 222 26.03 8.51 -0.31
CA TYR A 222 26.97 9.36 -1.05
C TYR A 222 28.45 9.10 -0.75
N ASP A 223 28.75 8.30 0.27
CA ASP A 223 30.11 7.81 0.56
C ASP A 223 30.68 6.98 -0.60
N ASN A 224 29.82 6.24 -1.31
CA ASN A 224 30.23 5.35 -2.39
C ASN A 224 29.49 5.64 -3.71
N ASN A 225 28.72 6.73 -3.76
CA ASN A 225 27.94 7.11 -4.93
C ASN A 225 28.14 8.59 -5.24
N PRO A 226 28.25 8.96 -6.51
CA PRO A 226 28.68 10.30 -6.87
C PRO A 226 27.66 11.37 -6.50
N VAL A 227 28.15 12.47 -5.93
CA VAL A 227 27.40 13.71 -5.66
C VAL A 227 27.46 14.70 -6.82
N GLY A 228 28.29 14.39 -7.82
CA GLY A 228 28.46 15.20 -9.01
C GLY A 228 29.57 14.69 -9.91
N THR A 229 29.79 15.41 -11.00
CA THR A 229 30.83 15.12 -11.99
C THR A 229 31.56 16.40 -12.37
N ILE A 230 32.86 16.29 -12.62
CA ILE A 230 33.68 17.36 -13.16
C ILE A 230 34.50 16.85 -14.34
N ARG A 231 34.99 17.77 -15.18
CA ARG A 231 36.02 17.50 -16.19
C ARG A 231 37.30 18.22 -15.81
N VAL A 232 38.40 17.48 -15.66
CA VAL A 232 39.72 18.05 -15.40
C VAL A 232 40.50 18.06 -16.70
N LYS A 233 41.06 19.21 -17.08
CA LYS A 233 41.80 19.38 -18.34
C LYS A 233 43.12 20.11 -18.15
N ASN A 234 44.17 19.61 -18.79
CA ASN A 234 45.46 20.28 -18.82
C ASN A 234 45.60 21.15 -20.08
N PHE A 235 45.39 22.45 -19.93
CA PHE A 235 45.62 23.45 -20.98
C PHE A 235 47.10 23.90 -21.09
N GLY A 236 47.94 23.43 -20.17
CA GLY A 236 49.38 23.74 -20.15
C GLY A 236 50.17 22.98 -21.22
N THR A 237 51.45 23.32 -21.31
CA THR A 237 52.43 22.68 -22.22
C THR A 237 53.28 21.62 -21.52
N VAL A 238 53.11 21.43 -20.21
CA VAL A 238 53.86 20.49 -19.37
C VAL A 238 52.89 19.45 -18.79
N PRO A 239 53.27 18.17 -18.70
CA PRO A 239 52.48 17.15 -18.01
C PRO A 239 52.18 17.55 -16.56
N ALA A 240 50.99 17.20 -16.08
CA ALA A 240 50.62 17.34 -14.69
C ALA A 240 50.52 15.95 -14.05
N GLU A 241 51.28 15.74 -12.99
CA GLU A 241 51.35 14.48 -12.26
C GLU A 241 50.66 14.60 -10.89
N ASN A 242 50.33 13.47 -10.29
CA ASN A 242 49.71 13.39 -8.96
C ASN A 242 48.47 14.28 -8.79
N ILE A 243 47.64 14.39 -9.84
CA ILE A 243 46.40 15.17 -9.80
C ILE A 243 45.45 14.51 -8.80
N LYS A 244 45.07 15.25 -7.77
CA LYS A 244 44.08 14.87 -6.76
C LYS A 244 42.95 15.88 -6.75
N ILE A 245 41.74 15.34 -6.59
CA ILE A 245 40.50 16.11 -6.52
C ILE A 245 39.85 15.81 -5.18
N ASN A 246 39.55 16.86 -4.42
CA ASN A 246 38.86 16.76 -3.15
C ASN A 246 37.52 17.50 -3.22
N PHE A 247 36.49 16.93 -2.60
CA PHE A 247 35.18 17.55 -2.45
C PHE A 247 34.89 17.79 -0.96
N PHE A 248 34.42 18.99 -0.62
CA PHE A 248 34.15 19.36 0.76
C PHE A 248 32.98 20.33 0.89
N VAL A 249 32.10 20.10 1.84
CA VAL A 249 31.00 21.00 2.21
C VAL A 249 31.14 21.33 3.69
N GLU A 250 31.75 22.48 3.99
CA GLU A 250 32.25 22.85 5.33
C GLU A 250 31.23 22.70 6.47
N ARG A 251 29.94 22.90 6.19
CA ARG A 251 28.89 22.79 7.20
C ARG A 251 28.48 21.34 7.51
N TYR A 252 28.63 20.42 6.57
CA TYR A 252 28.02 19.08 6.62
C TYR A 252 29.04 17.95 6.47
N MET A 253 30.34 18.27 6.50
CA MET A 253 31.43 17.31 6.38
C MET A 253 32.52 17.71 7.38
N ASP A 254 33.10 16.73 8.07
CA ASP A 254 34.23 16.98 8.99
C ASP A 254 35.56 17.16 8.26
N ASN A 255 35.74 16.44 7.15
CA ASN A 255 36.98 16.44 6.37
C ASN A 255 36.68 16.40 4.86
N PRO A 256 37.53 16.98 4.00
CA PRO A 256 37.44 16.81 2.55
C PRO A 256 37.54 15.34 2.14
N MET A 257 36.73 14.93 1.16
CA MET A 257 36.75 13.58 0.61
C MET A 257 37.52 13.53 -0.71
N ASP A 258 38.45 12.59 -0.83
CA ASP A 258 39.16 12.29 -2.08
C ASP A 258 38.20 11.69 -3.13
N SER A 259 38.19 12.26 -4.33
CA SER A 259 37.36 11.81 -5.46
C SER A 259 38.08 10.77 -6.33
N GLY A 260 38.60 9.72 -5.69
CA GLY A 260 39.31 8.60 -6.32
C GLY A 260 40.85 8.67 -6.24
N GLU A 261 41.52 7.74 -6.92
CA GLU A 261 42.98 7.69 -6.97
C GLU A 261 43.59 8.84 -7.77
N SER A 262 44.80 9.25 -7.39
CA SER A 262 45.56 10.27 -8.13
C SER A 262 45.86 9.81 -9.56
N PHE A 263 45.79 10.73 -10.51
CA PHE A 263 46.07 10.45 -11.92
C PHE A 263 46.98 11.52 -12.54
N SER A 264 47.40 11.32 -13.79
CA SER A 264 48.23 12.27 -14.51
C SER A 264 47.54 12.66 -15.83
N LEU A 265 47.82 13.87 -16.31
CA LEU A 265 47.32 14.36 -17.60
C LEU A 265 48.46 15.00 -18.40
N GLY A 266 48.69 14.51 -19.61
CA GLY A 266 49.56 15.14 -20.60
C GLY A 266 49.00 16.48 -21.11
N PRO A 267 49.81 17.28 -21.80
CA PRO A 267 49.35 18.52 -22.43
C PRO A 267 48.15 18.30 -23.36
N GLY A 268 47.05 19.03 -23.12
CA GLY A 268 45.81 18.94 -23.88
C GLY A 268 44.88 17.79 -23.48
N GLU A 269 45.31 16.88 -22.60
CA GLU A 269 44.49 15.76 -22.13
C GLU A 269 43.44 16.20 -21.10
N GLU A 270 42.36 15.43 -21.03
CA GLU A 270 41.26 15.64 -20.09
C GLU A 270 40.73 14.32 -19.54
N LYS A 271 40.13 14.38 -18.34
CA LYS A 271 39.51 13.24 -17.67
C LYS A 271 38.24 13.68 -16.95
N ALA A 272 37.17 12.88 -17.10
CA ALA A 272 35.98 13.02 -16.27
C ALA A 272 36.23 12.39 -14.90
N VAL A 273 35.85 13.10 -13.84
CA VAL A 273 36.01 12.66 -12.44
C VAL A 273 34.66 12.76 -11.75
N GLU A 274 34.26 11.67 -11.11
CA GLU A 274 33.11 11.61 -10.22
C GLU A 274 33.49 12.13 -8.84
N LEU A 275 32.65 12.99 -8.27
CA LEU A 275 32.85 13.55 -6.94
C LEU A 275 32.06 12.73 -5.92
N PHE A 276 32.65 12.48 -4.75
CA PHE A 276 32.01 11.76 -3.64
C PHE A 276 32.00 12.63 -2.38
N GLY A 277 31.05 12.39 -1.48
CA GLY A 277 30.92 13.18 -0.25
C GLY A 277 30.65 12.32 0.96
N LEU A 278 31.51 12.44 1.98
CA LEU A 278 31.35 11.82 3.29
C LEU A 278 30.67 12.82 4.23
N PHE A 279 29.34 12.80 4.22
CA PHE A 279 28.54 13.74 5.02
C PHE A 279 28.34 13.25 6.45
N THR A 280 28.26 14.19 7.39
CA THR A 280 27.89 13.93 8.79
C THR A 280 26.38 13.90 8.94
N GLU A 281 25.90 13.50 10.12
CA GLU A 281 24.47 13.53 10.44
C GLU A 281 23.89 14.96 10.49
N ASP A 282 24.72 15.99 10.54
CA ASP A 282 24.30 17.41 10.54
C ASP A 282 23.48 17.78 9.30
N VAL A 283 23.66 17.07 8.18
CA VAL A 283 22.83 17.26 6.98
C VAL A 283 21.34 16.98 7.26
N MET A 284 21.03 16.14 8.26
CA MET A 284 19.66 15.86 8.71
C MET A 284 19.01 17.03 9.49
N GLU A 285 19.73 18.11 9.78
CA GLU A 285 19.17 19.35 10.32
C GLU A 285 18.39 20.15 9.26
N ILE A 286 18.54 19.83 7.97
CA ILE A 286 17.91 20.55 6.86
C ILE A 286 16.41 20.24 6.83
N THR A 287 15.61 21.10 7.45
CA THR A 287 14.14 20.99 7.49
C THR A 287 13.45 21.59 6.26
N GLU A 288 14.14 22.46 5.54
CA GLU A 288 13.68 23.08 4.29
C GLU A 288 14.80 22.99 3.26
N GLY A 289 14.46 22.79 1.98
CA GLY A 289 15.45 22.70 0.92
C GLY A 289 16.36 23.94 0.90
N THR A 290 17.66 23.73 0.76
CA THR A 290 18.66 24.78 0.90
C THR A 290 19.81 24.61 -0.09
N LYS A 291 20.66 25.65 -0.17
CA LYS A 291 21.87 25.65 -0.99
C LYS A 291 23.08 25.89 -0.11
N ALA A 292 24.15 25.14 -0.34
CA ALA A 292 25.42 25.31 0.34
C ALA A 292 26.55 25.55 -0.66
N SER A 293 27.59 26.26 -0.23
CA SER A 293 28.83 26.31 -1.01
C SER A 293 29.57 25.00 -0.79
N ALA A 294 29.86 24.29 -1.87
CA ALA A 294 30.81 23.20 -1.87
C ALA A 294 32.17 23.75 -2.33
N ARG A 295 33.26 23.12 -1.88
CA ARG A 295 34.63 23.38 -2.32
C ARG A 295 35.13 22.14 -3.05
N VAL A 296 35.55 22.32 -4.30
CA VAL A 296 36.26 21.33 -5.09
C VAL A 296 37.71 21.79 -5.21
N THR A 297 38.62 21.10 -4.53
CA THR A 297 40.04 21.44 -4.52
C THR A 297 40.77 20.53 -5.52
N LEU A 298 41.46 21.14 -6.47
CA LEU A 298 42.40 20.47 -7.36
C LEU A 298 43.81 20.70 -6.85
N SER A 299 44.58 19.64 -6.66
CA SER A 299 46.02 19.72 -6.41
C SER A 299 46.79 18.86 -7.40
N CYS A 300 47.93 19.33 -7.88
CA CYS A 300 48.81 18.57 -8.76
C CYS A 300 50.26 19.06 -8.69
N ASP A 301 51.16 18.21 -9.14
CA ASP A 301 52.57 18.57 -9.32
C ASP A 301 52.74 19.07 -10.77
N GLN A 302 52.91 20.39 -10.94
CA GLN A 302 53.11 21.02 -12.24
C GLN A 302 54.32 21.95 -12.19
N SER A 303 55.42 21.53 -12.80
CA SER A 303 56.77 22.13 -12.63
C SER A 303 57.27 22.03 -11.16
N ALA A 304 58.41 22.63 -10.81
CA ALA A 304 59.10 22.39 -9.52
C ALA A 304 58.34 22.86 -8.25
N GLU A 305 57.08 23.29 -8.38
CA GLU A 305 56.20 23.78 -7.31
C GLU A 305 54.85 23.05 -7.36
N ALA A 306 54.29 22.75 -6.18
CA ALA A 306 52.96 22.15 -6.07
C ALA A 306 51.89 23.20 -6.42
N PHE A 307 50.96 22.85 -7.31
CA PHE A 307 49.84 23.70 -7.71
C PHE A 307 48.58 23.29 -6.94
N THR A 308 47.79 24.27 -6.50
CA THR A 308 46.49 24.03 -5.87
C THR A 308 45.50 25.11 -6.30
N ALA A 309 44.27 24.70 -6.65
CA ALA A 309 43.19 25.58 -7.06
C ALA A 309 41.86 25.16 -6.42
N ASP A 310 41.13 26.11 -5.86
CA ASP A 310 39.82 25.90 -5.27
C ASP A 310 38.71 26.42 -6.18
N TYR A 311 37.68 25.60 -6.36
CA TYR A 311 36.45 25.93 -7.06
C TYR A 311 35.31 25.86 -6.06
N ASN A 312 34.42 26.87 -6.03
CA ASN A 312 33.35 26.95 -5.05
C ASN A 312 31.95 26.84 -5.70
N PRO A 313 31.58 25.68 -6.28
CA PRO A 313 30.24 25.48 -6.82
C PRO A 313 29.17 25.49 -5.73
N VAL A 314 27.92 25.73 -6.14
CA VAL A 314 26.76 25.63 -5.25
C VAL A 314 26.16 24.24 -5.36
N ILE A 315 25.96 23.57 -4.23
CA ILE A 315 25.23 22.32 -4.12
C ILE A 315 23.85 22.56 -3.54
N GLU A 316 22.86 21.82 -4.03
CA GLU A 316 21.48 21.89 -3.57
C GLU A 316 21.15 20.68 -2.71
N PHE A 317 20.51 20.93 -1.56
CA PHE A 317 20.00 19.90 -0.67
C PHE A 317 18.48 20.01 -0.61
N HIS A 318 17.80 18.88 -0.75
CA HIS A 318 16.38 18.78 -0.44
C HIS A 318 16.14 18.80 1.08
N ASN A 319 14.86 18.81 1.46
CA ASN A 319 14.43 18.57 2.84
C ASN A 319 14.89 17.18 3.30
N ARG A 320 15.24 17.01 4.58
CA ARG A 320 15.54 15.70 5.22
C ARG A 320 14.43 14.65 5.09
N ASN A 321 13.20 15.09 4.90
CA ASN A 321 12.03 14.23 4.68
C ASN A 321 11.76 13.97 3.19
N ALA A 322 12.62 14.46 2.29
CA ALA A 322 12.42 14.29 0.86
C ALA A 322 13.06 13.02 0.31
N LEU A 323 12.43 12.42 -0.71
CA LEU A 323 12.93 11.27 -1.44
C LEU A 323 12.55 11.35 -2.93
N SER A 324 13.23 10.58 -3.77
CA SER A 324 12.83 10.31 -5.17
C SER A 324 12.57 8.81 -5.36
N TRP A 325 11.67 8.48 -6.29
CA TRP A 325 11.22 7.11 -6.58
C TRP A 325 11.86 6.51 -7.86
N ASP A 326 13.09 6.93 -8.18
CA ASP A 326 13.94 6.29 -9.21
C ASP A 326 14.42 4.89 -8.78
N ASP A 327 14.44 4.64 -7.47
CA ASP A 327 14.67 3.35 -6.85
C ASP A 327 13.83 3.21 -5.57
N ASP A 328 12.77 2.41 -5.63
CA ASP A 328 11.82 2.17 -4.53
C ASP A 328 12.49 1.74 -3.23
N ARG A 329 13.68 1.14 -3.28
CA ARG A 329 14.41 0.68 -2.09
C ARG A 329 14.91 1.85 -1.22
N LYS A 330 14.92 3.08 -1.73
CA LYS A 330 15.33 4.28 -0.99
C LYS A 330 14.49 4.54 0.27
N ILE A 331 13.23 4.09 0.30
CA ILE A 331 12.37 4.15 1.49
C ILE A 331 13.01 3.46 2.70
N ALA A 332 13.89 2.47 2.49
CA ALA A 332 14.58 1.77 3.57
C ALA A 332 15.40 2.71 4.48
N SER A 333 15.81 3.87 3.97
CA SER A 333 16.48 4.91 4.76
C SER A 333 15.60 5.50 5.86
N PHE A 334 14.26 5.49 5.68
CA PHE A 334 13.27 5.91 6.67
C PHE A 334 12.88 4.79 7.65
N ILE A 335 13.17 3.53 7.34
CA ILE A 335 12.78 2.40 8.19
C ILE A 335 13.75 2.31 9.39
N THR A 336 13.47 3.03 10.47
CA THR A 336 14.39 3.20 11.61
C THR A 336 14.06 2.28 12.79
N ALA A 337 14.34 0.98 12.66
CA ALA A 337 14.03 -0.02 13.69
C ALA A 337 14.80 0.14 15.03
N LYS A 338 15.91 0.89 15.02
CA LYS A 338 16.76 1.14 16.19
C LYS A 338 16.48 2.48 16.87
N ASP A 339 15.53 3.26 16.35
CA ASP A 339 15.07 4.47 17.03
C ASP A 339 14.50 4.07 18.42
N PRO A 340 14.90 4.73 19.52
CA PRO A 340 14.48 4.35 20.88
C PRO A 340 12.96 4.31 21.08
N GLU A 341 12.20 5.20 20.42
CA GLU A 341 10.74 5.26 20.51
C GLU A 341 10.12 4.05 19.78
N ILE A 342 10.60 3.75 18.58
CA ILE A 342 10.15 2.61 17.77
C ILE A 342 10.49 1.29 18.47
N LEU A 343 11.71 1.18 18.99
CA LEU A 343 12.17 0.03 19.75
C LEU A 343 11.36 -0.14 21.04
N GLY A 344 11.10 0.96 21.75
CA GLY A 344 10.30 0.99 22.96
C GLY A 344 8.86 0.55 22.70
N PHE A 345 8.21 1.10 21.67
CA PHE A 345 6.87 0.73 21.24
C PHE A 345 6.79 -0.78 20.96
N ALA A 346 7.62 -1.28 20.05
CA ALA A 346 7.58 -2.69 19.64
C ALA A 346 7.84 -3.63 20.82
N LYS A 347 8.85 -3.36 21.65
CA LYS A 347 9.18 -4.22 22.80
C LYS A 347 8.08 -4.25 23.87
N ASN A 348 7.43 -3.12 24.13
CA ASN A 348 6.31 -3.08 25.08
C ASN A 348 5.14 -3.92 24.56
N VAL A 349 4.76 -3.77 23.30
CA VAL A 349 3.71 -4.58 22.68
C VAL A 349 4.06 -6.07 22.75
N MET A 350 5.29 -6.45 22.40
CA MET A 350 5.74 -7.85 22.50
C MET A 350 5.68 -8.38 23.94
N THR A 351 5.99 -7.54 24.94
CA THR A 351 5.91 -7.90 26.37
C THR A 351 4.48 -8.17 26.80
N TRP A 352 3.52 -7.33 26.38
CA TRP A 352 2.11 -7.52 26.75
C TRP A 352 1.50 -8.80 26.19
N MET A 353 2.02 -9.28 25.05
CA MET A 353 1.51 -10.49 24.38
C MET A 353 2.24 -11.77 24.79
N GLN A 354 3.22 -11.72 25.71
CA GLN A 354 3.94 -12.92 26.14
C GLN A 354 3.03 -13.97 26.80
N ASP A 355 1.97 -13.53 27.46
CA ASP A 355 1.00 -14.39 28.13
C ASP A 355 -0.09 -14.93 27.18
N ILE A 356 -0.14 -14.44 25.94
CA ILE A 356 -1.15 -14.81 24.93
C ILE A 356 -0.43 -15.51 23.79
N LYS A 357 -0.22 -16.83 23.93
CA LYS A 357 0.47 -17.64 22.92
C LYS A 357 -0.42 -18.75 22.40
N TYR A 358 -0.65 -18.73 21.10
CA TYR A 358 -1.35 -19.78 20.38
C TYR A 358 -0.31 -20.61 19.65
N THR A 359 0.08 -21.75 20.24
CA THR A 359 1.17 -22.59 19.71
C THR A 359 0.88 -23.17 18.32
N ALA A 360 -0.38 -23.26 17.93
CA ALA A 360 -0.82 -23.69 16.61
C ALA A 360 -0.64 -22.61 15.52
N ILE A 361 -0.35 -21.36 15.88
CA ILE A 361 -0.21 -20.24 14.95
C ILE A 361 1.25 -19.83 14.85
N ASP A 362 1.71 -19.51 13.64
CA ASP A 362 3.08 -19.02 13.39
C ASP A 362 3.43 -17.83 14.30
N GLU A 363 4.61 -17.90 14.93
CA GLU A 363 5.06 -16.88 15.88
C GLU A 363 5.15 -15.49 15.24
N ASN A 364 5.65 -15.38 14.01
CA ASN A 364 5.78 -14.10 13.34
C ASN A 364 4.42 -13.56 12.89
N LEU A 365 3.46 -14.44 12.55
CA LEU A 365 2.08 -14.03 12.30
C LEU A 365 1.43 -13.41 13.55
N GLN A 366 1.62 -14.02 14.72
CA GLN A 366 1.15 -13.46 15.99
C GLN A 366 1.79 -12.09 16.27
N LYS A 367 3.10 -11.95 16.03
CA LYS A 367 3.79 -10.65 16.18
C LYS A 367 3.26 -9.59 15.21
N GLY A 368 3.04 -9.94 13.94
CA GLY A 368 2.47 -9.05 12.93
C GLY A 368 1.07 -8.56 13.29
N MET A 369 0.21 -9.46 13.77
CA MET A 369 -1.11 -9.14 14.31
C MET A 369 -1.02 -8.19 15.52
N ALA A 370 -0.12 -8.48 16.47
CA ALA A 370 0.03 -7.68 17.68
C ALA A 370 0.50 -6.26 17.38
N ILE A 371 1.53 -6.09 16.52
CA ILE A 371 2.00 -4.77 16.09
C ILE A 371 0.92 -4.02 15.33
N TYR A 372 0.20 -4.69 14.43
CA TYR A 372 -0.87 -4.06 13.66
C TYR A 372 -2.00 -3.55 14.56
N GLU A 373 -2.49 -4.39 15.47
CA GLU A 373 -3.55 -4.01 16.41
C GLU A 373 -3.07 -2.96 17.43
N ALA A 374 -1.78 -2.90 17.74
CA ALA A 374 -1.18 -1.85 18.54
C ALA A 374 -1.19 -0.50 17.82
N VAL A 375 -0.77 -0.45 16.55
CA VAL A 375 -0.81 0.77 15.71
C VAL A 375 -2.26 1.25 15.53
N ARG A 376 -3.19 0.33 15.26
CA ARG A 376 -4.63 0.60 15.21
C ARG A 376 -5.18 1.11 16.54
N SER A 377 -4.77 0.53 17.66
CA SER A 377 -5.23 0.92 19.00
C SER A 377 -4.67 2.27 19.43
N TYR A 378 -3.45 2.60 19.00
CA TYR A 378 -2.81 3.90 19.15
C TYR A 378 -3.63 5.01 18.46
N GLY A 379 -4.27 4.68 17.33
CA GLY A 379 -5.20 5.57 16.64
C GLY A 379 -4.60 6.29 15.43
N ILE A 380 -3.57 5.70 14.82
CA ILE A 380 -2.99 6.21 13.56
C ILE A 380 -4.07 6.25 12.46
N ARG A 381 -4.13 7.37 11.72
CA ARG A 381 -5.08 7.57 10.63
C ARG A 381 -4.38 7.67 9.28
N TYR A 382 -4.95 6.99 8.29
CA TYR A 382 -4.57 7.21 6.90
C TYR A 382 -5.09 8.57 6.45
N GLN A 383 -4.19 9.36 5.87
CA GLN A 383 -4.50 10.66 5.28
C GLN A 383 -3.68 10.81 4.00
N ILE A 384 -4.36 10.91 2.85
CA ILE A 384 -3.70 11.19 1.57
C ILE A 384 -3.07 12.57 1.65
N ASP A 385 -1.78 12.69 1.32
CA ASP A 385 -1.15 13.99 1.13
C ASP A 385 -1.77 14.69 -0.11
N PRO A 386 -2.45 15.85 0.05
CA PRO A 386 -3.01 16.58 -1.08
C PRO A 386 -1.95 17.24 -1.98
N ALA A 387 -0.69 17.31 -1.57
CA ALA A 387 0.42 17.91 -2.31
C ALA A 387 1.23 16.88 -3.11
N THR A 388 1.39 15.66 -2.61
CA THR A 388 2.23 14.60 -3.21
C THR A 388 1.64 13.19 -3.03
N PRO A 389 0.52 12.82 -3.67
CA PRO A 389 0.05 11.45 -3.60
C PRO A 389 1.07 10.51 -4.26
N PHE A 390 1.52 9.46 -3.54
CA PHE A 390 2.36 8.38 -4.11
C PHE A 390 1.81 7.86 -5.45
N SER A 391 0.47 7.84 -5.59
CA SER A 391 -0.23 7.45 -6.81
C SER A 391 0.11 8.27 -8.05
N GLU A 392 0.50 9.53 -7.87
CA GLU A 392 0.88 10.45 -8.95
C GLU A 392 2.40 10.49 -9.19
N LEU A 393 3.21 10.27 -8.15
CA LEU A 393 4.68 10.40 -8.20
C LEU A 393 5.42 9.09 -8.49
N SER A 394 4.88 7.93 -8.11
CA SER A 394 5.49 6.63 -8.45
C SER A 394 5.54 6.36 -9.97
N GLU A 395 4.65 6.99 -10.75
CA GLU A 395 4.72 6.97 -12.22
C GLU A 395 5.75 7.97 -12.79
N GLN A 396 6.25 8.90 -11.96
CA GLN A 396 7.22 9.94 -12.31
C GLN A 396 8.51 9.75 -11.51
N ARG A 397 9.40 8.87 -11.99
CA ARG A 397 10.64 8.47 -11.29
C ARG A 397 11.56 9.61 -10.78
N GLU A 398 11.48 10.80 -11.35
CA GLU A 398 12.29 11.97 -10.92
C GLU A 398 11.55 12.91 -9.96
N ALA A 399 10.29 12.64 -9.64
CA ALA A 399 9.51 13.49 -8.77
C ALA A 399 9.90 13.30 -7.30
N VAL A 400 9.96 14.42 -6.58
CA VAL A 400 10.36 14.46 -5.17
C VAL A 400 9.12 14.33 -4.30
N ASP A 401 9.14 13.36 -3.41
CA ASP A 401 8.10 13.05 -2.44
C ASP A 401 8.52 13.43 -1.02
N PHE A 402 7.56 13.55 -0.11
CA PHE A 402 7.79 13.85 1.31
C PHE A 402 7.35 12.67 2.17
N LEU A 403 8.30 12.05 2.87
CA LEU A 403 8.06 10.93 3.79
C LEU A 403 8.35 11.35 5.24
N GLN A 404 7.47 10.99 6.15
CA GLN A 404 7.64 11.06 7.58
C GLN A 404 8.51 9.90 8.08
N PHE A 405 9.39 10.20 9.04
CA PHE A 405 10.02 9.13 9.81
C PHE A 405 8.97 8.42 10.68
N PRO A 406 9.13 7.11 10.96
CA PRO A 406 8.23 6.35 11.84
C PRO A 406 7.91 7.06 13.16
N ARG A 407 8.91 7.72 13.76
CA ARG A 407 8.75 8.51 14.99
C ARG A 407 7.81 9.71 14.78
N GLN A 408 7.93 10.43 13.66
CA GLN A 408 7.03 11.52 13.31
C GLN A 408 5.60 11.02 13.05
N THR A 409 5.45 9.88 12.36
CA THR A 409 4.12 9.26 12.13
C THR A 409 3.42 8.92 13.45
N LEU A 410 4.15 8.44 14.45
CA LEU A 410 3.61 8.23 15.81
C LEU A 410 3.28 9.54 16.53
N GLU A 411 4.13 10.56 16.41
CA GLU A 411 3.91 11.88 17.02
C GLU A 411 2.68 12.59 16.43
N TYR A 412 2.51 12.56 15.11
CA TYR A 412 1.40 13.23 14.41
C TYR A 412 0.11 12.40 14.37
N SER A 413 0.24 11.09 14.62
CA SER A 413 -0.86 10.12 14.59
C SER A 413 -1.58 10.02 13.23
N ASN A 414 -0.90 10.35 12.14
CA ASN A 414 -1.37 10.22 10.78
C ASN A 414 -0.21 9.98 9.80
N GLY A 415 -0.53 9.52 8.59
CA GLY A 415 0.40 9.34 7.49
C GLY A 415 -0.32 8.81 6.24
N ASP A 416 0.35 8.87 5.10
CA ASP A 416 -0.09 8.25 3.86
C ASP A 416 0.46 6.82 3.70
N CYS A 417 0.43 6.26 2.50
CA CYS A 417 0.79 4.85 2.27
C CYS A 417 2.26 4.56 2.59
N ASP A 418 3.18 5.45 2.23
CA ASP A 418 4.61 5.33 2.40
C ASP A 418 5.04 5.63 3.84
N ASP A 419 4.46 6.64 4.48
CA ASP A 419 4.64 6.91 5.91
C ASP A 419 4.26 5.68 6.76
N LEU A 420 3.08 5.14 6.50
CA LEU A 420 2.54 4.00 7.25
C LEU A 420 3.29 2.70 6.94
N SER A 421 3.77 2.55 5.70
CA SER A 421 4.64 1.44 5.32
C SER A 421 5.97 1.50 6.06
N ALA A 422 6.61 2.67 6.12
CA ALA A 422 7.85 2.87 6.86
C ALA A 422 7.66 2.62 8.37
N LEU A 423 6.56 3.12 8.96
CA LEU A 423 6.23 2.88 10.36
C LEU A 423 6.05 1.39 10.68
N TYR A 424 5.18 0.70 9.92
CA TYR A 424 4.86 -0.71 10.21
C TYR A 424 6.09 -1.61 10.00
N THR A 425 6.84 -1.41 8.91
CA THR A 425 8.07 -2.18 8.65
C THR A 425 9.15 -1.93 9.71
N ALA A 426 9.28 -0.68 10.21
CA ALA A 426 10.23 -0.36 11.28
C ALA A 426 9.85 -1.03 12.61
N LEU A 427 8.56 -1.05 12.94
CA LEU A 427 8.04 -1.73 14.13
C LEU A 427 8.24 -3.26 14.04
N MET A 428 8.03 -3.85 12.86
CA MET A 428 8.26 -5.27 12.64
C MET A 428 9.74 -5.65 12.80
N GLU A 429 10.66 -4.88 12.21
CA GLU A 429 12.10 -5.10 12.39
C GLU A 429 12.53 -4.87 13.85
N ALA A 430 11.95 -3.90 14.54
CA ALA A 430 12.18 -3.67 15.97
C ALA A 430 11.66 -4.83 16.84
N ALA A 431 10.60 -5.52 16.42
CA ALA A 431 10.09 -6.75 17.02
C ALA A 431 10.90 -8.00 16.63
N GLY A 432 11.95 -7.86 15.81
CA GLY A 432 12.80 -8.94 15.34
C GLY A 432 12.20 -9.78 14.21
N VAL A 433 11.12 -9.30 13.58
CA VAL A 433 10.49 -9.94 12.42
C VAL A 433 10.98 -9.28 11.14
N GLU A 434 11.45 -10.08 10.20
CA GLU A 434 11.88 -9.54 8.91
C GLU A 434 10.70 -8.95 8.15
N SER A 435 10.87 -7.72 7.67
CA SER A 435 9.85 -7.00 6.93
C SER A 435 10.28 -6.71 5.50
N ALA A 436 9.31 -6.30 4.70
CA ALA A 436 9.50 -5.86 3.34
C ALA A 436 8.49 -4.77 3.00
N VAL A 437 8.82 -4.01 1.96
CA VAL A 437 7.90 -3.10 1.29
C VAL A 437 7.47 -3.74 -0.02
N ILE A 438 6.18 -3.63 -0.35
CA ILE A 438 5.62 -4.01 -1.65
C ILE A 438 5.25 -2.73 -2.39
N THR A 439 5.68 -2.61 -3.64
CA THR A 439 5.23 -1.53 -4.53
C THR A 439 4.44 -2.10 -5.70
N ILE A 440 3.37 -1.39 -6.03
CA ILE A 440 2.52 -1.59 -7.22
C ILE A 440 2.28 -0.21 -7.87
N PRO A 441 1.78 -0.11 -9.11
CA PRO A 441 1.52 1.17 -9.73
C PRO A 441 0.59 2.02 -8.86
N GLY A 442 1.14 3.12 -8.36
CA GLY A 442 0.43 4.10 -7.58
C GLY A 442 0.07 3.70 -6.14
N HIS A 443 0.61 2.61 -5.61
CA HIS A 443 0.43 2.25 -4.20
C HIS A 443 1.62 1.48 -3.60
N ILE A 444 1.81 1.64 -2.29
CA ILE A 444 2.89 1.04 -1.51
C ILE A 444 2.34 0.54 -0.18
N PHE A 445 2.73 -0.67 0.20
CA PHE A 445 2.29 -1.28 1.46
C PHE A 445 3.36 -2.21 2.01
N ALA A 446 3.09 -2.82 3.17
CA ALA A 446 4.10 -3.59 3.89
C ALA A 446 3.88 -5.11 3.75
N ALA A 447 4.93 -5.86 4.02
CA ALA A 447 4.86 -7.29 4.27
C ALA A 447 5.81 -7.70 5.39
N PHE A 448 5.58 -8.88 5.97
CA PHE A 448 6.52 -9.48 6.92
C PHE A 448 6.64 -10.98 6.70
N ALA A 449 7.81 -11.54 7.01
CA ALA A 449 8.10 -12.96 6.80
C ALA A 449 7.55 -13.81 7.94
N LEU A 450 6.89 -14.91 7.58
CA LEU A 450 6.56 -15.98 8.53
C LEU A 450 7.84 -16.66 9.05
N LYS A 451 7.72 -17.30 10.20
CA LYS A 451 8.81 -18.13 10.75
C LYS A 451 8.88 -19.48 10.04
N SER A 452 7.73 -20.02 9.65
CA SER A 452 7.58 -21.26 8.89
C SER A 452 8.19 -21.18 7.49
N SER A 453 8.69 -22.33 7.02
CA SER A 453 9.19 -22.47 5.65
C SER A 453 8.05 -22.32 4.62
N PRO A 454 8.35 -21.94 3.36
CA PRO A 454 7.34 -21.92 2.29
C PRO A 454 6.56 -23.23 2.15
N GLU A 455 7.21 -24.37 2.32
CA GLU A 455 6.60 -25.71 2.21
C GLU A 455 5.63 -25.97 3.36
N GLU A 456 6.02 -25.60 4.58
CA GLU A 456 5.19 -25.71 5.77
C GLU A 456 3.98 -24.76 5.69
N ALA A 457 4.21 -23.51 5.32
CA ALA A 457 3.14 -22.52 5.17
C ALA A 457 2.10 -22.98 4.13
N ARG A 458 2.51 -23.57 3.00
CA ARG A 458 1.57 -24.12 2.01
C ARG A 458 0.73 -25.29 2.53
N ARG A 459 1.20 -26.01 3.55
CA ARG A 459 0.48 -27.15 4.14
C ARG A 459 -0.45 -26.72 5.27
N VAL A 460 -0.02 -25.76 6.07
CA VAL A 460 -0.72 -25.37 7.30
C VAL A 460 -1.84 -24.37 7.02
N PHE A 461 -1.62 -23.39 6.14
CA PHE A 461 -2.62 -22.36 5.88
C PHE A 461 -3.74 -22.87 4.96
N SER A 462 -4.98 -22.60 5.33
CA SER A 462 -6.19 -22.92 4.57
C SER A 462 -6.21 -22.24 3.18
N LYS A 463 -5.61 -21.06 3.07
CA LYS A 463 -5.50 -20.26 1.83
C LYS A 463 -4.05 -19.81 1.59
N PRO A 464 -3.18 -20.69 1.08
CA PRO A 464 -1.79 -20.34 0.79
C PRO A 464 -1.64 -19.18 -0.20
N ASP A 465 -2.62 -18.96 -1.07
CA ASP A 465 -2.66 -17.84 -2.02
C ASP A 465 -2.74 -16.46 -1.36
N ASN A 466 -3.00 -16.40 -0.04
CA ASN A 466 -2.93 -15.16 0.73
C ASN A 466 -1.49 -14.79 1.15
N LEU A 467 -0.50 -15.60 0.78
CA LEU A 467 0.91 -15.38 1.07
C LEU A 467 1.68 -15.09 -0.22
N ALA A 468 2.74 -14.29 -0.11
CA ALA A 468 3.71 -14.10 -1.17
C ALA A 468 4.92 -15.01 -0.93
N PHE A 469 5.24 -15.89 -1.87
CA PHE A 469 6.39 -16.80 -1.76
C PHE A 469 7.56 -16.26 -2.58
N ILE A 470 8.55 -15.66 -1.92
CA ILE A 470 9.70 -14.99 -2.54
C ILE A 470 10.96 -15.29 -1.75
N ASN A 471 12.06 -15.60 -2.45
CA ASN A 471 13.40 -15.83 -1.88
C ASN A 471 13.38 -16.86 -0.74
N GLU A 472 12.77 -18.03 -0.96
CA GLU A 472 12.64 -19.12 0.03
C GLU A 472 11.93 -18.70 1.34
N LYS A 473 11.08 -17.67 1.28
CA LYS A 473 10.26 -17.21 2.41
C LYS A 473 8.80 -17.07 2.03
N ALA A 474 7.93 -17.27 3.02
CA ALA A 474 6.52 -16.95 2.93
C ALA A 474 6.28 -15.59 3.62
N TRP A 475 5.79 -14.62 2.85
CA TRP A 475 5.52 -13.27 3.30
C TRP A 475 4.02 -13.06 3.44
N VAL A 476 3.63 -12.31 4.47
CA VAL A 476 2.26 -11.87 4.75
C VAL A 476 2.14 -10.42 4.25
N PRO A 477 1.47 -10.17 3.11
CA PRO A 477 1.24 -8.81 2.62
C PRO A 477 0.13 -8.14 3.44
N VAL A 478 0.35 -6.91 3.91
CA VAL A 478 -0.60 -6.20 4.79
C VAL A 478 -0.90 -4.83 4.20
N GLU A 479 -2.17 -4.57 3.92
CA GLU A 479 -2.63 -3.26 3.48
C GLU A 479 -2.63 -2.26 4.65
N ILE A 480 -1.53 -1.51 4.79
CA ILE A 480 -1.30 -0.63 5.94
C ILE A 480 -2.19 0.62 5.97
N THR A 481 -2.83 1.00 4.86
CA THR A 481 -3.78 2.14 4.85
C THR A 481 -5.08 1.79 5.56
N MET A 482 -5.32 0.50 5.82
CA MET A 482 -6.53 0.00 6.45
C MET A 482 -6.45 -0.09 7.98
N PHE A 483 -5.58 0.66 8.67
CA PHE A 483 -5.48 0.62 10.15
C PHE A 483 -6.79 0.87 10.91
N GLN A 484 -7.86 1.36 10.27
CA GLN A 484 -9.18 1.47 10.89
C GLN A 484 -9.93 0.12 10.93
N GLU A 485 -9.56 -0.81 10.07
CA GLU A 485 -10.06 -2.17 9.96
C GLU A 485 -9.16 -3.17 10.72
N PRO A 486 -9.69 -4.32 11.18
CA PRO A 486 -8.89 -5.35 11.83
C PRO A 486 -7.86 -6.01 10.89
N PHE A 487 -6.82 -6.60 11.49
CA PHE A 487 -5.68 -7.19 10.79
C PHE A 487 -6.04 -8.10 9.61
N GLU A 488 -7.03 -8.99 9.75
CA GLU A 488 -7.36 -10.00 8.73
C GLU A 488 -7.96 -9.35 7.48
N LYS A 489 -8.65 -8.22 7.63
CA LYS A 489 -9.13 -7.45 6.48
C LYS A 489 -7.95 -6.80 5.74
N ALA A 490 -7.02 -6.20 6.46
CA ALA A 490 -5.82 -5.60 5.88
C ALA A 490 -4.92 -6.64 5.20
N TRP A 491 -4.73 -7.81 5.82
CA TRP A 491 -4.02 -8.92 5.20
C TRP A 491 -4.76 -9.45 3.97
N SER A 492 -6.06 -9.70 4.06
CA SER A 492 -6.84 -10.17 2.89
C SER A 492 -6.83 -9.16 1.74
N ALA A 493 -6.82 -7.86 2.03
CA ALA A 493 -6.71 -6.81 1.03
C ALA A 493 -5.31 -6.77 0.41
N GLY A 494 -4.26 -6.68 1.22
CA GLY A 494 -2.87 -6.67 0.74
C GLY A 494 -2.52 -7.91 -0.07
N ALA A 495 -2.98 -9.10 0.36
CA ALA A 495 -2.79 -10.34 -0.38
C ALA A 495 -3.52 -10.35 -1.73
N LYS A 496 -4.72 -9.76 -1.80
CA LYS A 496 -5.46 -9.59 -3.05
C LYS A 496 -4.70 -8.65 -3.98
N GLU A 497 -4.27 -7.49 -3.51
CA GLU A 497 -3.52 -6.51 -4.30
C GLU A 497 -2.21 -7.07 -4.83
N TRP A 498 -1.45 -7.76 -3.96
CA TRP A 498 -0.26 -8.50 -4.34
C TRP A 498 -0.54 -9.46 -5.50
N ARG A 499 -1.51 -10.36 -5.35
CA ARG A 499 -1.81 -11.39 -6.35
C ARG A 499 -2.29 -10.79 -7.68
N GLU A 500 -3.17 -9.80 -7.63
CA GLU A 500 -3.71 -9.14 -8.83
C GLU A 500 -2.62 -8.43 -9.63
N ASN A 501 -1.73 -7.69 -8.97
CA ASN A 501 -0.65 -6.96 -9.64
C ASN A 501 0.53 -7.87 -10.00
N ARG A 502 0.84 -8.88 -9.19
CA ARG A 502 1.89 -9.85 -9.50
C ARG A 502 1.56 -10.66 -10.75
N SER A 503 0.28 -11.01 -10.96
CA SER A 503 -0.17 -11.69 -12.18
C SER A 503 0.02 -10.86 -13.46
N ARG A 504 0.25 -9.55 -13.32
CA ARG A 504 0.50 -8.59 -14.40
C ARG A 504 1.95 -8.12 -14.47
N GLU A 505 2.85 -8.71 -13.67
CA GLU A 505 4.25 -8.28 -13.55
C GLU A 505 4.38 -6.81 -13.08
N GLN A 506 3.44 -6.36 -12.25
CA GLN A 506 3.35 -4.99 -11.74
C GLN A 506 3.58 -4.91 -10.24
N ALA A 507 3.96 -6.01 -9.58
CA ALA A 507 4.24 -6.01 -8.15
C ALA A 507 5.67 -6.47 -7.88
N GLU A 508 6.38 -5.67 -7.10
CA GLU A 508 7.72 -5.97 -6.59
C GLU A 508 7.71 -5.97 -5.05
N LEU A 509 8.54 -6.82 -4.46
CA LEU A 509 8.71 -6.95 -3.01
C LEU A 509 10.18 -6.72 -2.68
N TYR A 510 10.44 -5.73 -1.82
CA TYR A 510 11.78 -5.33 -1.40
C TYR A 510 11.99 -5.66 0.07
N PRO A 511 12.72 -6.74 0.41
CA PRO A 511 13.06 -7.04 1.79
C PRO A 511 13.85 -5.90 2.44
N THR A 512 13.39 -5.42 3.60
CA THR A 512 13.96 -4.27 4.30
C THR A 512 15.46 -4.43 4.54
N ARG A 513 15.87 -5.63 4.98
CA ARG A 513 17.27 -5.96 5.28
C ARG A 513 18.18 -5.98 4.06
N ASP A 514 17.64 -6.33 2.89
CA ASP A 514 18.39 -6.28 1.64
C ASP A 514 18.49 -4.84 1.14
N SER A 515 17.41 -4.08 1.24
CA SER A 515 17.41 -2.64 0.91
C SER A 515 18.39 -1.85 1.79
N TRP A 516 18.51 -2.15 3.09
CA TRP A 516 19.49 -1.52 3.99
C TRP A 516 20.96 -1.73 3.62
N LYS A 517 21.28 -2.77 2.83
CA LYS A 517 22.66 -2.96 2.32
C LYS A 517 23.05 -1.88 1.31
N ILE A 518 22.06 -1.22 0.70
CA ILE A 518 22.23 -0.18 -0.31
C ILE A 518 21.89 1.19 0.30
N TYR A 519 20.70 1.31 0.90
CA TYR A 519 20.17 2.52 1.51
C TYR A 519 20.00 2.31 3.01
N GLN A 520 21.05 2.64 3.76
CA GLN A 520 21.07 2.42 5.20
C GLN A 520 20.04 3.28 5.93
N ALA A 521 19.41 2.74 6.97
CA ALA A 521 18.55 3.51 7.85
C ALA A 521 19.27 4.73 8.47
N VAL A 522 18.57 5.86 8.49
CA VAL A 522 19.04 7.13 9.06
C VAL A 522 18.09 7.55 10.17
N GLY A 523 18.64 7.74 11.38
CA GLY A 523 17.84 8.15 12.54
C GLY A 523 17.31 9.58 12.39
N TYR A 524 16.12 9.81 12.90
CA TYR A 524 15.56 11.15 13.01
C TYR A 524 16.21 11.88 14.21
N LEU A 525 16.70 13.11 14.03
CA LEU A 525 17.37 13.91 15.07
C LEU A 525 16.42 14.89 15.81
N GLY A 526 15.10 14.83 15.57
CA GLY A 526 14.16 15.77 16.19
C GLY A 526 14.02 15.58 17.71
N GLY A 527 13.92 16.69 18.44
CA GLY A 527 13.53 16.71 19.86
C GLY A 527 12.01 16.91 19.99
N GLY A 528 11.35 16.01 20.71
CA GLY A 528 9.90 16.04 20.95
C GLY A 528 9.56 15.35 22.26
N ALA A 529 8.35 15.59 22.78
CA ALA A 529 7.79 14.73 23.82
C ALA A 529 7.63 13.33 23.19
N GLY A 530 8.22 12.31 23.82
CA GLY A 530 8.22 10.95 23.29
C GLY A 530 6.82 10.48 22.88
N ALA A 531 6.76 9.66 21.84
CA ALA A 531 5.52 9.07 21.40
C ALA A 531 4.91 8.26 22.55
N GLY A 532 3.59 8.34 22.70
CA GLY A 532 2.90 7.56 23.72
C GLY A 532 3.03 6.06 23.46
N LEU A 533 2.61 5.26 24.43
CA LEU A 533 2.29 3.85 24.17
C LEU A 533 0.79 3.72 23.88
N PRO A 534 0.39 2.77 23.03
CA PRO A 534 -1.02 2.47 22.84
C PRO A 534 -1.63 1.93 24.15
N ASP A 535 -2.94 2.08 24.29
CA ASP A 535 -3.65 1.55 25.45
C ASP A 535 -3.49 0.02 25.51
N ARG A 536 -2.92 -0.48 26.61
CA ARG A 536 -2.57 -1.89 26.78
C ARG A 536 -3.81 -2.78 26.73
N GLU A 537 -4.88 -2.43 27.43
CA GLU A 537 -6.08 -3.28 27.53
C GLU A 537 -6.79 -3.37 26.18
N LYS A 538 -6.99 -2.23 25.51
CA LYS A 538 -7.55 -2.14 24.17
C LYS A 538 -6.73 -2.93 23.16
N THR A 539 -5.40 -2.79 23.19
CA THR A 539 -4.48 -3.49 22.28
C THR A 539 -4.54 -5.00 22.50
N THR A 540 -4.44 -5.45 23.75
CA THR A 540 -4.49 -6.87 24.12
C THR A 540 -5.81 -7.48 23.68
N LYS A 541 -6.93 -6.81 23.96
CA LYS A 541 -8.27 -7.26 23.54
C LYS A 541 -8.40 -7.35 22.02
N ALA A 542 -7.95 -6.33 21.29
CA ALA A 542 -8.03 -6.30 19.82
C ALA A 542 -7.16 -7.40 19.19
N PHE A 543 -5.98 -7.65 19.76
CA PHE A 543 -5.11 -8.75 19.36
C PHE A 543 -5.74 -10.12 19.61
N THR A 544 -6.24 -10.40 20.82
CA THR A 544 -6.92 -11.67 21.14
C THR A 544 -8.09 -11.92 20.20
N GLN A 545 -8.93 -10.92 19.96
CA GLN A 545 -10.06 -11.05 19.02
C GLN A 545 -9.61 -11.35 17.58
N SER A 546 -8.45 -10.85 17.17
CA SER A 546 -7.93 -11.10 15.83
C SER A 546 -7.30 -12.49 15.70
N LEU A 547 -6.64 -12.97 16.76
CA LEU A 547 -6.21 -14.37 16.84
C LEU A 547 -7.41 -15.33 16.77
N GLU A 548 -8.46 -15.06 17.55
CA GLU A 548 -9.67 -15.89 17.55
C GLU A 548 -10.33 -15.94 16.17
N ARG A 549 -10.49 -14.78 15.51
CA ARG A 549 -11.02 -14.69 14.14
C ARG A 549 -10.17 -15.45 13.14
N HIS A 550 -8.85 -15.33 13.21
CA HIS A 550 -7.95 -16.08 12.34
C HIS A 550 -8.10 -17.58 12.54
N VAL A 551 -8.06 -18.07 13.78
CA VAL A 551 -8.25 -19.48 14.10
C VAL A 551 -9.57 -20.00 13.54
N GLU A 552 -10.67 -19.29 13.79
CA GLU A 552 -11.99 -19.67 13.29
C GLU A 552 -12.02 -19.85 11.77
N GLN A 553 -11.35 -18.96 11.03
CA GLN A 553 -11.27 -19.05 9.58
C GLN A 553 -10.46 -20.27 9.14
N GLU A 554 -9.36 -20.58 9.82
CA GLU A 554 -8.51 -21.74 9.52
C GLU A 554 -9.24 -23.06 9.79
N ILE A 555 -10.00 -23.15 10.89
CA ILE A 555 -10.67 -24.40 11.29
C ILE A 555 -12.10 -24.54 10.78
N PHE A 556 -12.59 -23.57 9.99
CA PHE A 556 -13.99 -23.48 9.59
C PHE A 556 -14.54 -24.78 8.99
N LEU A 557 -13.78 -25.40 8.07
CA LEU A 557 -14.21 -26.64 7.40
C LEU A 557 -14.30 -27.82 8.38
N GLN A 558 -13.33 -27.95 9.30
CA GLN A 558 -13.32 -29.01 10.31
C GLN A 558 -14.47 -28.84 11.30
N VAL A 559 -14.75 -27.61 11.72
CA VAL A 559 -15.90 -27.27 12.58
C VAL A 559 -17.21 -27.64 11.88
N ALA A 560 -17.38 -27.26 10.61
CA ALA A 560 -18.58 -27.56 9.84
C ALA A 560 -18.80 -29.08 9.67
N GLU A 561 -17.74 -29.84 9.42
CA GLU A 561 -17.80 -31.31 9.32
C GLU A 561 -18.26 -31.94 10.64
N ILE A 562 -17.64 -31.56 11.77
CA ILE A 562 -18.02 -32.09 13.09
C ILE A 562 -19.47 -31.71 13.43
N GLN A 563 -19.88 -30.47 13.15
CA GLN A 563 -21.26 -30.02 13.38
C GLN A 563 -22.28 -30.79 12.52
N ALA A 564 -21.94 -31.16 11.29
CA ALA A 564 -22.80 -31.99 10.45
C ALA A 564 -22.97 -33.40 11.03
N LEU A 565 -21.92 -33.98 11.62
CA LEU A 565 -21.97 -35.28 12.30
C LEU A 565 -22.83 -35.22 13.57
N MET A 566 -22.76 -34.13 14.33
CA MET A 566 -23.61 -33.90 15.51
C MET A 566 -25.12 -33.96 15.18
N GLN A 567 -25.51 -33.46 14.01
CA GLN A 567 -26.92 -33.45 13.57
C GLN A 567 -27.47 -34.84 13.23
N GLN A 568 -26.62 -35.86 13.05
CA GLN A 568 -27.04 -37.24 12.74
C GLN A 568 -27.51 -38.02 13.99
N GLY A 569 -27.46 -37.41 15.18
CA GLY A 569 -28.28 -37.76 16.34
C GLY A 569 -27.83 -38.95 17.20
N LYS A 570 -26.82 -39.73 16.79
CA LYS A 570 -26.21 -40.76 17.66
C LYS A 570 -24.89 -40.25 18.22
N ASP A 571 -24.72 -40.39 19.54
CA ASP A 571 -23.48 -40.03 20.26
C ASP A 571 -23.01 -38.57 20.08
N ASP A 572 -23.95 -37.61 20.01
CA ASP A 572 -23.65 -36.17 19.87
C ASP A 572 -22.59 -35.65 20.88
N TYR A 573 -22.56 -36.17 22.12
CA TYR A 573 -21.55 -35.80 23.11
C TYR A 573 -20.10 -36.14 22.69
N LYS A 574 -19.87 -37.20 21.91
CA LYS A 574 -18.53 -37.53 21.38
C LYS A 574 -18.07 -36.48 20.38
N TYR A 575 -18.97 -36.09 19.46
CA TYR A 575 -18.68 -35.05 18.48
C TYR A 575 -18.55 -33.67 19.12
N LYS A 576 -19.35 -33.35 20.15
CA LYS A 576 -19.16 -32.15 20.98
C LYS A 576 -17.80 -32.14 21.67
N ASN A 577 -17.35 -33.29 22.19
CA ASN A 577 -16.02 -33.41 22.79
C ASN A 577 -14.94 -33.18 21.73
N LYS A 578 -15.07 -33.81 20.56
CA LYS A 578 -14.15 -33.62 19.43
C LYS A 578 -14.08 -32.17 18.97
N LEU A 579 -15.22 -31.47 18.91
CA LEU A 579 -15.28 -30.04 18.59
C LEU A 579 -14.57 -29.19 19.64
N ALA A 580 -14.80 -29.48 20.93
CA ALA A 580 -14.13 -28.78 22.02
C ALA A 580 -12.62 -29.08 22.06
N VAL A 581 -12.19 -30.30 21.74
CA VAL A 581 -10.78 -30.66 21.57
C VAL A 581 -10.16 -29.91 20.39
N LEU A 582 -10.88 -29.79 19.26
CA LEU A 582 -10.43 -28.97 18.13
C LEU A 582 -10.20 -27.52 18.56
N TYR A 583 -11.14 -26.91 19.28
CA TYR A 583 -10.94 -25.57 19.83
C TYR A 583 -9.73 -25.49 20.77
N ALA A 584 -9.54 -26.49 21.63
CA ALA A 584 -8.42 -26.53 22.58
C ALA A 584 -7.06 -26.69 21.89
N ASN A 585 -6.98 -27.50 20.82
CA ASN A 585 -5.79 -27.67 20.00
C ASN A 585 -5.33 -26.36 19.34
N TYR A 586 -6.27 -25.47 19.04
CA TYR A 586 -5.99 -24.14 18.50
C TYR A 586 -6.01 -23.04 19.57
N GLY A 587 -5.88 -23.38 20.85
CA GLY A 587 -5.75 -22.40 21.94
C GLY A 587 -7.04 -21.66 22.34
N LEU A 588 -8.20 -22.01 21.75
CA LEU A 588 -9.50 -21.43 22.09
C LEU A 588 -10.07 -22.06 23.37
N TYR A 589 -9.35 -21.93 24.48
CA TYR A 589 -9.63 -22.65 25.73
C TYR A 589 -10.98 -22.30 26.35
N ASP A 590 -11.45 -21.05 26.25
CA ASP A 590 -12.77 -20.68 26.79
C ASP A 590 -13.92 -21.39 26.05
N ARG A 591 -13.84 -21.48 24.72
CA ARG A 591 -14.83 -22.20 23.92
C ARG A 591 -14.77 -23.70 24.14
N ALA A 592 -13.55 -24.25 24.22
CA ALA A 592 -13.35 -25.64 24.55
C ALA A 592 -13.95 -25.98 25.92
N LEU A 593 -13.66 -25.16 26.94
CA LEU A 593 -14.16 -25.33 28.30
C LEU A 593 -15.68 -25.29 28.36
N GLU A 594 -16.32 -24.36 27.66
CA GLU A 594 -17.78 -24.28 27.55
C GLU A 594 -18.35 -25.56 26.92
N GLY A 595 -17.78 -26.02 25.81
CA GLY A 595 -18.19 -27.26 25.16
C GLY A 595 -18.06 -28.48 26.07
N PHE A 596 -16.94 -28.63 26.78
CA PHE A 596 -16.76 -29.73 27.74
C PHE A 596 -17.73 -29.65 28.93
N LYS A 597 -17.97 -28.45 29.47
CA LYS A 597 -18.93 -28.24 30.57
C LYS A 597 -20.36 -28.62 30.17
N GLN A 598 -20.76 -28.29 28.94
CA GLN A 598 -22.09 -28.69 28.43
C GLN A 598 -22.26 -30.21 28.36
N ILE A 599 -21.19 -30.96 28.05
CA ILE A 599 -21.21 -32.42 28.08
C ILE A 599 -21.35 -32.92 29.51
N VAL A 600 -20.49 -32.44 30.42
CA VAL A 600 -20.43 -32.88 31.83
C VAL A 600 -21.71 -32.53 32.60
N ALA A 601 -22.41 -31.45 32.21
CA ALA A 601 -23.70 -31.09 32.78
C ALA A 601 -24.81 -32.12 32.49
N GLN A 602 -24.69 -32.88 31.40
CA GLN A 602 -25.69 -33.88 31.00
C GLN A 602 -25.28 -35.30 31.38
N ARG A 603 -23.97 -35.61 31.34
CA ARG A 603 -23.43 -36.93 31.68
C ARG A 603 -21.97 -36.85 32.11
N GLU A 604 -21.56 -37.72 33.01
CA GLU A 604 -20.12 -37.91 33.25
C GLU A 604 -19.49 -38.59 32.03
N TYR A 605 -18.70 -37.81 31.29
CA TYR A 605 -17.93 -38.27 30.14
C TYR A 605 -16.45 -38.08 30.46
N VAL A 606 -15.74 -39.21 30.65
CA VAL A 606 -14.35 -39.23 31.14
C VAL A 606 -13.42 -38.36 30.28
N PRO A 607 -13.44 -38.43 28.94
CA PRO A 607 -12.61 -37.54 28.11
C PRO A 607 -12.84 -36.05 28.38
N ALA A 608 -14.10 -35.62 28.51
CA ALA A 608 -14.43 -34.22 28.81
C ALA A 608 -13.93 -33.78 30.19
N LEU A 609 -14.03 -34.65 31.22
CA LEU A 609 -13.49 -34.35 32.55
C LEU A 609 -11.97 -34.17 32.53
N ILE A 610 -11.25 -35.07 31.83
CA ILE A 610 -9.79 -34.96 31.65
C ILE A 610 -9.44 -33.67 30.91
N ASN A 611 -10.15 -33.35 29.83
CA ASN A 611 -9.89 -32.15 29.04
C ASN A 611 -10.19 -30.85 29.79
N ILE A 612 -11.20 -30.81 30.66
CA ILE A 612 -11.43 -29.67 31.57
C ILE A 612 -10.25 -29.53 32.54
N GLY A 613 -9.78 -30.64 33.12
CA GLY A 613 -8.58 -30.66 33.96
C GLY A 613 -7.34 -30.15 33.21
N ASN A 614 -7.15 -30.54 31.95
CA ASN A 614 -6.06 -30.07 31.11
C ASN A 614 -6.13 -28.55 30.89
N ILE A 615 -7.32 -27.98 30.64
CA ILE A 615 -7.49 -26.53 30.50
C ILE A 615 -7.14 -25.79 31.79
N HIS A 616 -7.60 -26.27 32.95
CA HIS A 616 -7.23 -25.70 34.25
C HIS A 616 -5.73 -25.79 34.50
N PHE A 617 -5.08 -26.90 34.13
CA PHE A 617 -3.63 -27.04 34.21
C PHE A 617 -2.90 -25.99 33.34
N LEU A 618 -3.33 -25.79 32.09
CA LEU A 618 -2.76 -24.77 31.20
C LEU A 618 -2.93 -23.35 31.74
N ARG A 619 -4.03 -23.09 32.47
CA ARG A 619 -4.28 -21.81 33.17
C ARG A 619 -3.53 -21.67 34.48
N LYS A 620 -2.72 -22.66 34.86
CA LYS A 620 -2.01 -22.75 36.16
C LYS A 620 -2.97 -22.80 37.36
N GLU A 621 -4.20 -23.25 37.14
CA GLU A 621 -5.24 -23.44 38.15
C GLU A 621 -5.16 -24.88 38.70
N PHE A 622 -4.02 -25.24 39.28
CA PHE A 622 -3.65 -26.63 39.57
C PHE A 622 -4.62 -27.36 40.52
N ASP A 623 -5.10 -26.68 41.57
CA ASP A 623 -6.08 -27.28 42.48
C ASP A 623 -7.41 -27.62 41.78
N SER A 624 -7.86 -26.75 40.88
CA SER A 624 -9.06 -27.00 40.07
C SER A 624 -8.82 -28.17 39.11
N ALA A 625 -7.66 -28.23 38.47
CA ALA A 625 -7.29 -29.33 37.59
C ALA A 625 -7.29 -30.68 38.32
N ILE A 626 -6.67 -30.75 39.51
CA ILE A 626 -6.63 -31.95 40.36
C ILE A 626 -8.04 -32.43 40.70
N ALA A 627 -8.96 -31.53 41.05
CA ALA A 627 -10.34 -31.92 41.37
C ALA A 627 -11.04 -32.66 40.22
N PHE A 628 -10.80 -32.28 38.96
CA PHE A 628 -11.34 -32.99 37.80
C PHE A 628 -10.64 -34.33 37.55
N TYR A 629 -9.32 -34.40 37.70
CA TYR A 629 -8.59 -35.67 37.58
C TYR A 629 -8.97 -36.67 38.67
N ASP A 630 -9.12 -36.24 39.92
CA ASP A 630 -9.52 -37.08 41.04
C ASP A 630 -10.93 -37.64 40.84
N ARG A 631 -11.84 -36.85 40.24
CA ARG A 631 -13.17 -37.32 39.88
C ARG A 631 -13.09 -38.50 38.89
N VAL A 632 -12.18 -38.46 37.91
CA VAL A 632 -11.91 -39.59 37.01
C VAL A 632 -11.28 -40.77 37.76
N LEU A 633 -10.24 -40.52 38.56
CA LEU A 633 -9.50 -41.56 39.30
C LEU A 633 -10.35 -42.27 40.37
N SER A 634 -11.38 -41.61 40.89
CA SER A 634 -12.34 -42.22 41.81
C SER A 634 -13.19 -43.31 41.16
N THR A 635 -13.38 -43.24 39.83
CA THR A 635 -14.13 -44.22 39.03
C THR A 635 -13.19 -45.21 38.35
N ASP A 636 -12.08 -44.73 37.79
CA ASP A 636 -11.02 -45.52 37.17
C ASP A 636 -9.64 -45.12 37.71
N ALA A 637 -9.22 -45.79 38.78
CA ALA A 637 -7.94 -45.54 39.44
C ALA A 637 -6.71 -45.86 38.56
N LYS A 638 -6.89 -46.49 37.40
CA LYS A 638 -5.82 -46.81 36.44
C LYS A 638 -5.86 -45.92 35.19
N ASN A 639 -6.70 -44.89 35.17
CA ASN A 639 -6.80 -43.98 34.04
C ASN A 639 -5.47 -43.22 33.84
N LYS A 640 -4.77 -43.53 32.75
CA LYS A 640 -3.40 -43.05 32.49
C LYS A 640 -3.34 -41.53 32.35
N ALA A 641 -4.30 -40.93 31.65
CA ALA A 641 -4.34 -39.50 31.39
C ALA A 641 -4.61 -38.71 32.68
N ALA A 642 -5.56 -39.16 33.52
CA ALA A 642 -5.82 -38.54 34.80
C ALA A 642 -4.65 -38.70 35.80
N LEU A 643 -3.99 -39.87 35.83
CA LEU A 643 -2.77 -40.08 36.62
C LEU A 643 -1.65 -39.12 36.18
N LEU A 644 -1.42 -38.98 34.87
CA LEU A 644 -0.44 -38.06 34.33
C LEU A 644 -0.78 -36.60 34.68
N GLY A 645 -2.02 -36.17 34.43
CA GLY A 645 -2.49 -34.82 34.74
C GLY A 645 -2.34 -34.47 36.21
N SER A 646 -2.75 -35.37 37.11
CA SER A 646 -2.62 -35.20 38.56
C SER A 646 -1.16 -35.17 39.03
N ALA A 647 -0.30 -36.05 38.48
CA ALA A 647 1.14 -36.04 38.78
C ALA A 647 1.78 -34.72 38.35
N ARG A 648 1.42 -34.18 37.19
CA ARG A 648 1.94 -32.89 36.69
C ARG A 648 1.49 -31.71 37.54
N CYS A 649 0.21 -31.64 37.91
CA CYS A 649 -0.28 -30.59 38.81
C CYS A 649 0.45 -30.61 40.16
N ASN A 650 0.62 -31.81 40.72
CA ASN A 650 1.32 -31.97 41.98
C ASN A 650 2.82 -31.71 41.89
N HIS A 651 3.43 -31.84 40.71
CA HIS A 651 4.82 -31.44 40.48
C HIS A 651 4.96 -29.91 40.50
N GLU A 652 4.06 -29.19 39.83
CA GLU A 652 4.01 -27.71 39.86
C GLU A 652 3.68 -27.16 41.25
N LEU A 653 2.91 -27.90 42.05
CA LEU A 653 2.63 -27.58 43.47
C LEU A 653 3.70 -28.10 44.44
N GLU A 654 4.80 -28.67 43.94
CA GLU A 654 5.91 -29.22 44.74
C GLU A 654 5.55 -30.35 45.71
N ASN A 655 4.42 -31.04 45.47
CA ASN A 655 3.95 -32.19 46.25
C ASN A 655 4.68 -33.49 45.85
N TYR A 656 6.02 -33.48 45.86
CA TYR A 656 6.86 -34.55 45.27
C TYR A 656 6.62 -35.95 45.85
N GLY A 657 6.21 -36.06 47.11
CA GLY A 657 5.84 -37.34 47.72
C GLY A 657 4.63 -37.98 47.06
N LEU A 658 3.64 -37.16 46.69
CA LEU A 658 2.45 -37.60 45.96
C LEU A 658 2.79 -37.88 44.49
N VAL A 659 3.60 -37.03 43.86
CA VAL A 659 4.09 -37.25 42.48
C VAL A 659 4.77 -38.61 42.37
N SER A 660 5.71 -38.94 43.26
CA SER A 660 6.42 -40.24 43.22
C SER A 660 5.47 -41.44 43.27
N ARG A 661 4.38 -41.34 44.05
CA ARG A 661 3.35 -42.38 44.12
C ARG A 661 2.52 -42.46 42.84
N ILE A 662 1.95 -41.34 42.39
CA ILE A 662 1.05 -41.29 41.22
C ILE A 662 1.82 -41.62 39.94
N TYR A 663 2.98 -41.01 39.75
CA TYR A 663 3.84 -41.27 38.59
C TYR A 663 4.40 -42.70 38.61
N GLY A 664 4.72 -43.25 39.78
CA GLY A 664 5.07 -44.67 39.93
C GLY A 664 3.94 -45.62 39.47
N GLN A 665 2.68 -45.28 39.78
CA GLN A 665 1.51 -46.01 39.26
C GLN A 665 1.42 -45.87 37.74
N LEU A 666 1.53 -44.65 37.19
CA LEU A 666 1.54 -44.42 35.74
C LEU A 666 2.62 -45.26 35.05
N LYS A 667 3.85 -45.26 35.58
CA LYS A 667 4.99 -46.03 35.05
C LYS A 667 4.75 -47.54 35.05
N SER A 668 4.01 -48.06 36.02
CA SER A 668 3.62 -49.48 36.05
C SER A 668 2.55 -49.85 35.03
N ILE A 669 1.69 -48.90 34.65
CA ILE A 669 0.56 -49.09 33.73
C ILE A 669 0.98 -48.81 32.27
N ASP A 670 1.77 -47.77 32.07
CA ASP A 670 2.26 -47.33 30.76
C ASP A 670 3.69 -46.76 30.86
N PRO A 671 4.71 -47.64 30.77
CA PRO A 671 6.10 -47.23 30.86
C PRO A 671 6.53 -46.24 29.77
N ASN A 672 5.94 -46.33 28.57
CA ASN A 672 6.28 -45.48 27.44
C ASN A 672 5.76 -44.06 27.65
N LEU A 673 4.50 -43.93 28.09
CA LEU A 673 3.94 -42.63 28.43
C LEU A 673 4.69 -41.99 29.60
N ALA A 674 5.01 -42.77 30.65
CA ALA A 674 5.81 -42.28 31.75
C ALA A 674 7.18 -41.76 31.26
N MET A 675 7.90 -42.55 30.46
CA MET A 675 9.20 -42.17 29.91
C MET A 675 9.17 -40.84 29.15
N ARG A 676 8.09 -40.53 28.43
CA ARG A 676 7.91 -39.24 27.76
C ARG A 676 7.89 -38.07 28.74
N PHE A 677 7.42 -38.27 29.97
CA PHE A 677 7.34 -37.27 31.04
C PHE A 677 8.30 -37.57 32.19
N ALA A 678 9.50 -38.09 31.88
CA ALA A 678 10.50 -38.51 32.87
C ALA A 678 10.96 -37.40 33.84
N TYR A 679 10.75 -36.13 33.50
CA TYR A 679 11.02 -35.01 34.41
C TYR A 679 10.22 -35.10 35.73
N LEU A 680 9.10 -35.83 35.75
CA LEU A 680 8.30 -36.05 36.95
C LEU A 680 9.01 -36.93 38.01
N ASP A 681 10.08 -37.66 37.63
CA ASP A 681 10.97 -38.36 38.57
C ASP A 681 11.95 -37.40 39.27
N LEU A 682 12.11 -36.17 38.76
CA LEU A 682 13.05 -35.16 39.28
C LEU A 682 12.33 -34.16 40.20
N ARG A 683 13.09 -33.51 41.10
CA ARG A 683 12.57 -32.54 42.08
C ARG A 683 13.12 -31.13 41.86
N GLY A 684 12.35 -30.13 42.24
CA GLY A 684 12.77 -28.72 42.22
C GLY A 684 13.18 -28.26 40.83
N GLU A 685 14.11 -27.30 40.79
CA GLU A 685 14.56 -26.67 39.54
C GLU A 685 15.14 -27.65 38.51
N GLU A 686 15.67 -28.80 38.93
CA GLU A 686 16.22 -29.80 38.01
C GLU A 686 15.12 -30.41 37.15
N GLY A 687 13.97 -30.73 37.75
CA GLY A 687 12.78 -31.21 37.04
C GLY A 687 12.17 -30.14 36.16
N THR A 688 12.07 -28.90 36.64
CA THR A 688 11.55 -27.77 35.85
C THR A 688 12.41 -27.50 34.63
N ARG A 689 13.74 -27.42 34.80
CA ARG A 689 14.69 -27.21 33.68
C ARG A 689 14.65 -28.36 32.68
N ALA A 690 14.53 -29.60 33.14
CA ALA A 690 14.41 -30.75 32.26
C ALA A 690 13.10 -30.72 31.45
N ALA A 691 11.98 -30.30 32.07
CA ALA A 691 10.70 -30.15 31.37
C ALA A 691 10.74 -29.04 30.33
N ASP A 692 11.32 -27.89 30.69
CA ASP A 692 11.43 -26.71 29.82
C ASP A 692 12.36 -26.98 28.62
N ALA A 693 13.48 -27.70 28.84
CA ALA A 693 14.43 -28.05 27.77
C ALA A 693 13.82 -28.91 26.66
N VAL A 694 12.78 -29.67 26.96
CA VAL A 694 12.09 -30.57 26.00
C VAL A 694 10.69 -30.04 25.65
N GLY A 695 10.30 -28.87 26.15
CA GLY A 695 9.00 -28.24 25.88
C GLY A 695 7.79 -29.01 26.42
N LEU A 696 7.98 -29.92 27.37
CA LEU A 696 6.93 -30.83 27.85
C LEU A 696 6.00 -30.19 28.88
N ARG A 697 6.41 -29.06 29.47
CA ARG A 697 5.68 -28.41 30.55
C ARG A 697 4.28 -27.95 30.12
N GLU A 698 4.16 -27.44 28.90
CA GLU A 698 2.91 -26.87 28.35
C GLU A 698 2.14 -27.85 27.44
N ILE A 699 2.72 -29.00 27.09
CA ILE A 699 2.04 -29.99 26.25
C ILE A 699 0.97 -30.71 27.07
N VAL A 700 -0.28 -30.70 26.62
CA VAL A 700 -1.36 -31.53 27.17
C VAL A 700 -1.79 -32.59 26.16
N LEU A 701 -2.29 -33.71 26.68
CA LEU A 701 -2.84 -34.79 25.85
C LEU A 701 -4.36 -34.65 25.87
N TRP A 702 -4.93 -34.25 24.74
CA TRP A 702 -6.38 -34.12 24.59
C TRP A 702 -7.01 -35.47 24.32
N GLU A 703 -8.08 -35.79 25.05
CA GLU A 703 -8.81 -37.05 24.92
C GLU A 703 -10.02 -36.85 24.00
N GLU A 704 -10.05 -37.49 22.84
CA GLU A 704 -11.18 -37.37 21.88
C GLU A 704 -12.32 -38.38 22.15
N GLU A 705 -12.01 -39.60 22.59
CA GLU A 705 -12.96 -40.72 22.76
C GLU A 705 -12.86 -41.47 24.09
#